data_AF-A0A497PDT2-F1
#
_entry.id   AF-A0A497PDT2-F1
#
_cell.length_a   1.000
_cell.length_b   1.000
_cell.length_c   1.000
_cell.angle_alpha   90.00
_cell.angle_beta   90.00
_cell.angle_gamma   90.00
#
_symmetry.space_group_name_H-M   'P 1'
#
loop_
_entity.id
_entity.type
_entity.pdbx_description
1 polymer ?
#
loop_
_entity_poly.entity_id
_entity_poly.type
_entity_poly.pdbx_seq_one_letter_code
_entity_poly.pdbx_strand_id
1 'polypeptide(L)'
;MGDKTMKKNDKLIVVLGVLCLVLASFGILFYAPTDEKVSIMNADELFAMHGSVMDMPDAITVSDECPFYALIATPLAVHYDVEGEGEVIPLYIENMEDPSDAVTKVKYQLRGLGDNEYIIDGSKTAKEVSLDVAKEFWESSEAALLIEDSKSGYNLGLIATPIASYLSMPVIVTDEVDSEVTEVLTDLGVKNTMVCGENIEGYGNVLRFETVEEIVDAQIDLLMEKFGDINYLTLTNPADAFTPKVLDSVEKHFGSSSEEWSFAIPNDYKYALVTIESTSDEAVSFTIGADLEDIHEELQSVELTDGDRAMPQRDSKGNILEYHFYRESVVYGRGGVTYNIYGSTDSSAIVTIEKLENPVYPMMKGLSTLAPYLTVCHQGLLFGKEDFAFTANDDLRNENGEKMPGFYMPRFNADLTTLSNKHIYDNIHVPLNNVLAKIAGDIPLQEATYTRDIKSLRSYFDNKDFSIALVGDPTVLPQYTYQNHMEPFGDIDGDGIDDTAYGMGGGGTPSDVIYGNIDPVKYDWSNKAQDIYTNLPHMENVVGRIVGWDAQDASALILRSVFYDGIIENLDEWKDNFGILIGDGVDHQKPWLRLKLENALHLFTAIKNVASKIPATAPLVHFMDSNGPWKHETGASKISGLRIKDKTAEAMGFEANFALNSEGMIDGYSESELDDLKSKNIISKLFMKKGDRRSLIGDNVVHGREYMEGSNYIIA
;
A
#
# COMPACT_ATOMS: atom_id res chain seq x y z
N MET A 1 67.36 -25.48 -67.69
CA MET A 1 66.02 -25.49 -67.06
C MET A 1 65.37 -24.16 -67.36
N GLY A 2 64.24 -24.19 -68.07
CA GLY A 2 63.71 -23.07 -68.84
C GLY A 2 63.21 -21.91 -67.99
N ASP A 3 63.68 -20.72 -68.34
CA ASP A 3 63.22 -19.42 -67.89
C ASP A 3 61.77 -19.22 -68.38
N LYS A 4 60.79 -19.53 -67.51
CA LYS A 4 59.37 -19.25 -67.77
C LYS A 4 59.16 -17.74 -67.62
N THR A 5 59.40 -17.03 -68.72
CA THR A 5 58.94 -15.67 -68.92
C THR A 5 57.41 -15.64 -68.77
N MET A 6 56.95 -15.09 -67.64
CA MET A 6 55.53 -14.81 -67.37
C MET A 6 54.91 -14.11 -68.57
N LYS A 7 53.85 -14.70 -69.13
CA LYS A 7 53.17 -14.13 -70.29
C LYS A 7 52.52 -12.81 -69.86
N LYS A 8 52.35 -11.89 -70.81
CA LYS A 8 51.77 -10.55 -70.59
C LYS A 8 50.42 -10.62 -69.83
N ASN A 9 49.66 -11.70 -70.01
CA ASN A 9 48.39 -11.95 -69.35
C ASN A 9 48.54 -12.41 -67.89
N ASP A 10 49.63 -13.10 -67.52
CA ASP A 10 49.89 -13.52 -66.14
C ASP A 10 50.22 -12.30 -65.25
N LYS A 11 50.94 -11.31 -65.81
CA LYS A 11 51.16 -10.02 -65.15
C LYS A 11 49.85 -9.26 -64.95
N LEU A 12 48.95 -9.31 -65.93
CA LEU A 12 47.64 -8.66 -65.84
C LEU A 12 46.76 -9.30 -64.76
N ILE A 13 46.76 -10.64 -64.67
CA ILE A 13 46.01 -11.39 -63.65
C ILE A 13 46.56 -11.12 -62.26
N VAL A 14 47.89 -11.07 -62.09
CA VAL A 14 48.50 -10.73 -60.80
C VAL A 14 48.19 -9.28 -60.42
N VAL A 15 48.25 -8.33 -61.36
CA VAL A 15 47.89 -6.93 -61.10
C VAL A 15 46.41 -6.79 -60.75
N LEU A 16 45.50 -7.46 -61.47
CA LEU A 16 44.07 -7.49 -61.15
C LEU A 16 43.79 -8.15 -59.79
N GLY A 17 44.48 -9.24 -59.47
CA GLY A 17 44.37 -9.91 -58.17
C GLY A 17 44.86 -9.03 -57.01
N VAL A 18 45.97 -8.31 -57.20
CA VAL A 18 46.48 -7.32 -56.23
C VAL A 18 45.53 -6.14 -56.14
N LEU A 19 44.96 -5.66 -57.25
CA LEU A 19 43.98 -4.57 -57.24
C LEU A 19 42.69 -4.98 -56.51
N CYS A 20 42.20 -6.20 -56.73
CA CYS A 20 41.04 -6.74 -56.00
C CYS A 20 41.36 -6.91 -54.51
N LEU A 21 42.57 -7.34 -54.14
CA LEU A 21 42.98 -7.43 -52.73
C LEU A 21 43.12 -6.05 -52.09
N VAL A 22 43.63 -5.05 -52.81
CA VAL A 22 43.69 -3.66 -52.35
C VAL A 22 42.30 -3.04 -52.23
N LEU A 23 41.40 -3.30 -53.19
CA LEU A 23 40.01 -2.84 -53.13
C LEU A 23 39.21 -3.57 -52.05
N ALA A 24 39.45 -4.85 -51.79
CA ALA A 24 38.83 -5.59 -50.70
C ALA A 24 39.38 -5.16 -49.33
N SER A 25 40.68 -4.83 -49.23
CA SER A 25 41.26 -4.28 -47.99
C SER A 25 40.86 -2.83 -47.75
N PHE A 26 40.66 -2.01 -48.80
CA PHE A 26 39.93 -0.74 -48.69
C PHE A 26 38.47 -0.96 -48.29
N GLY A 27 37.81 -1.97 -48.86
CA GLY A 27 36.47 -2.39 -48.47
C GLY A 27 36.40 -2.71 -46.98
N ILE A 28 37.34 -3.48 -46.42
CA ILE A 28 37.38 -3.82 -44.99
C ILE A 28 37.82 -2.64 -44.10
N LEU A 29 38.70 -1.76 -44.58
CA LEU A 29 39.12 -0.55 -43.85
C LEU A 29 38.06 0.57 -43.83
N PHE A 30 37.14 0.58 -44.80
CA PHE A 30 36.03 1.55 -44.90
C PHE A 30 34.66 0.92 -44.66
N TYR A 31 34.58 -0.40 -44.47
CA TYR A 31 33.42 -1.10 -43.92
C TYR A 31 33.44 -0.87 -42.41
N ALA A 32 33.00 0.32 -42.02
CA ALA A 32 32.26 0.42 -40.78
C ALA A 32 30.98 -0.38 -41.02
N PRO A 33 30.51 -1.21 -40.06
CA PRO A 33 29.10 -1.51 -40.03
C PRO A 33 28.39 -0.16 -40.15
N THR A 34 27.37 -0.10 -40.99
CA THR A 34 26.32 0.84 -40.64
C THR A 34 25.81 0.31 -39.31
N ASP A 35 26.40 0.82 -38.23
CA ASP A 35 25.61 1.06 -37.05
C ASP A 35 24.43 1.85 -37.63
N GLU A 36 23.30 1.17 -37.87
CA GLU A 36 22.02 1.84 -37.69
C GLU A 36 22.14 2.40 -36.29
N LYS A 37 22.63 3.65 -36.23
CA LYS A 37 22.52 4.46 -35.04
C LYS A 37 21.04 4.44 -34.80
N VAL A 38 20.63 3.68 -33.78
CA VAL A 38 19.38 3.89 -33.07
C VAL A 38 19.26 5.41 -32.99
N SER A 39 18.32 5.95 -33.76
CA SER A 39 18.06 7.37 -33.76
C SER A 39 17.55 7.64 -32.36
N ILE A 40 18.41 8.24 -31.52
CA ILE A 40 18.03 8.69 -30.19
C ILE A 40 17.00 9.78 -30.46
N MET A 41 15.73 9.41 -30.35
CA MET A 41 14.61 10.31 -30.46
C MET A 41 14.77 11.40 -29.40
N ASN A 42 14.72 12.67 -29.82
CA ASN A 42 14.72 13.78 -28.88
C ASN A 42 13.32 13.90 -28.25
N ALA A 43 13.22 14.38 -27.01
CA ALA A 43 11.94 14.56 -26.30
C ALA A 43 10.92 15.36 -27.14
N ASP A 44 11.37 16.36 -27.90
CA ASP A 44 10.51 17.15 -28.81
C ASP A 44 9.81 16.33 -29.91
N GLU A 45 10.44 15.24 -30.38
CA GLU A 45 9.82 14.32 -31.35
C GLU A 45 8.86 13.35 -30.66
N LEU A 46 9.04 13.10 -29.35
CA LEU A 46 8.16 12.32 -28.49
C LEU A 46 6.75 12.94 -28.41
N PHE A 47 6.71 14.25 -28.19
CA PHE A 47 5.49 15.01 -27.90
C PHE A 47 4.55 15.18 -29.11
N ALA A 48 5.05 14.95 -30.32
CA ALA A 48 4.25 15.06 -31.55
C ALA A 48 3.48 13.78 -31.87
N MET A 49 3.76 12.66 -31.18
CA MET A 49 3.14 11.37 -31.46
C MET A 49 1.81 11.21 -30.76
N HIS A 50 0.86 10.59 -31.44
CA HIS A 50 -0.45 10.30 -30.91
C HIS A 50 -1.02 9.04 -31.55
N GLY A 51 -1.84 8.30 -30.79
CA GLY A 51 -2.68 7.23 -31.33
C GLY A 51 -4.15 7.62 -31.35
N SER A 52 -4.91 6.93 -32.19
CA SER A 52 -6.35 7.10 -32.33
C SER A 52 -7.03 5.80 -31.96
N VAL A 53 -7.94 5.88 -30.99
CA VAL A 53 -8.71 4.74 -30.48
C VAL A 53 -10.05 4.65 -31.22
N MET A 54 -10.62 3.44 -31.31
CA MET A 54 -11.88 3.12 -31.99
C MET A 54 -13.07 3.11 -31.01
N ASP A 55 -14.00 2.17 -31.17
CA ASP A 55 -15.20 2.01 -30.34
C ASP A 55 -14.81 1.52 -28.94
N MET A 56 -14.93 2.39 -27.95
CA MET A 56 -14.48 2.14 -26.59
C MET A 56 -15.47 1.27 -25.81
N PRO A 57 -15.00 0.37 -24.94
CA PRO A 57 -15.87 -0.27 -23.98
C PRO A 57 -16.32 0.74 -22.92
N ASP A 58 -17.44 0.47 -22.26
CA ASP A 58 -17.95 1.31 -21.17
C ASP A 58 -17.19 1.06 -19.86
N ALA A 59 -16.57 -0.11 -19.73
CA ALA A 59 -15.72 -0.50 -18.61
C ALA A 59 -14.79 -1.66 -18.99
N ILE A 60 -13.74 -1.86 -18.21
CA ILE A 60 -12.78 -2.95 -18.39
C ILE A 60 -12.63 -3.71 -17.06
N THR A 61 -12.65 -5.03 -17.12
CA THR A 61 -12.28 -5.90 -15.99
C THR A 61 -11.09 -6.74 -16.36
N VAL A 62 -10.08 -6.74 -15.50
CA VAL A 62 -8.87 -7.55 -15.68
C VAL A 62 -8.68 -8.52 -14.53
N SER A 63 -8.22 -9.71 -14.86
CA SER A 63 -7.84 -10.74 -13.89
C SER A 63 -6.69 -10.25 -13.01
N ASP A 64 -6.73 -10.57 -11.72
CA ASP A 64 -5.65 -10.30 -10.76
C ASP A 64 -4.46 -11.27 -10.89
N GLU A 65 -4.57 -12.30 -11.74
CA GLU A 65 -3.54 -13.34 -11.94
C GLU A 65 -2.26 -12.84 -12.63
N CYS A 66 -2.32 -11.75 -13.40
CA CYS A 66 -1.17 -11.19 -14.10
C CYS A 66 -1.05 -9.68 -13.87
N PRO A 67 0.07 -9.19 -13.29
CA PRO A 67 0.21 -7.77 -13.00
C PRO A 67 0.29 -6.89 -14.25
N PHE A 68 0.59 -7.45 -15.42
CA PHE A 68 0.66 -6.72 -16.68
C PHE A 68 -0.70 -6.36 -17.28
N TYR A 69 -1.78 -7.08 -16.94
CA TYR A 69 -3.08 -6.81 -17.57
C TYR A 69 -3.60 -5.40 -17.26
N ALA A 70 -3.40 -4.92 -16.02
CA ALA A 70 -3.77 -3.55 -15.65
C ALA A 70 -2.94 -2.51 -16.42
N LEU A 71 -1.65 -2.75 -16.66
CA LEU A 71 -0.78 -1.86 -17.44
C LEU A 71 -1.21 -1.82 -18.92
N ILE A 72 -1.61 -2.97 -19.48
CA ILE A 72 -2.15 -3.08 -20.85
C ILE A 72 -3.49 -2.32 -20.96
N ALA A 73 -4.36 -2.48 -19.96
CA ALA A 73 -5.68 -1.88 -19.95
C ALA A 73 -5.68 -0.38 -19.61
N THR A 74 -4.69 0.14 -18.89
CA THR A 74 -4.63 1.55 -18.47
C THR A 74 -4.76 2.56 -19.63
N PRO A 75 -3.99 2.48 -20.73
CA PRO A 75 -4.16 3.40 -21.87
C PRO A 75 -5.45 3.19 -22.67
N LEU A 76 -6.18 2.10 -22.42
CA LEU A 76 -7.55 1.96 -22.92
C LEU A 76 -8.55 2.59 -21.93
N ALA A 77 -8.36 2.36 -20.64
CA ALA A 77 -9.25 2.86 -19.58
C ALA A 77 -9.18 4.39 -19.43
N VAL A 78 -8.01 4.96 -19.63
CA VAL A 78 -7.76 6.39 -19.55
C VAL A 78 -6.81 6.83 -20.64
N HIS A 79 -7.27 7.73 -21.50
CA HIS A 79 -6.49 8.23 -22.62
C HIS A 79 -6.85 9.68 -22.91
N TYR A 80 -5.94 10.38 -23.59
CA TYR A 80 -6.04 11.80 -23.87
C TYR A 80 -5.77 12.12 -25.32
N ASP A 81 -6.61 12.95 -25.92
CA ASP A 81 -6.44 13.43 -27.28
C ASP A 81 -5.28 14.45 -27.42
N VAL A 82 -5.08 14.98 -28.62
CA VAL A 82 -4.03 15.97 -28.91
C VAL A 82 -4.26 17.31 -28.19
N GLU A 83 -5.50 17.65 -27.87
CA GLU A 83 -5.88 18.89 -27.17
C GLU A 83 -5.77 18.76 -25.64
N GLY A 84 -5.58 17.54 -25.13
CA GLY A 84 -5.47 17.24 -23.70
C GLY A 84 -6.83 16.92 -23.06
N GLU A 85 -7.88 16.73 -23.84
CA GLU A 85 -9.17 16.27 -23.36
C GLU A 85 -9.10 14.75 -23.15
N GLY A 86 -9.55 14.30 -21.98
CA GLY A 86 -9.42 12.90 -21.55
C GLY A 86 -10.75 12.17 -21.48
N GLU A 87 -10.71 10.87 -21.74
CA GLU A 87 -11.80 9.93 -21.44
C GLU A 87 -11.35 9.00 -20.31
N VAL A 88 -12.25 8.77 -19.34
CA VAL A 88 -11.99 7.93 -18.16
C VAL A 88 -13.14 6.93 -18.01
N ILE A 89 -12.85 5.64 -18.13
CA ILE A 89 -13.80 4.55 -17.89
C ILE A 89 -13.35 3.67 -16.71
N PRO A 90 -14.27 2.93 -16.05
CA PRO A 90 -13.92 2.07 -14.93
C PRO A 90 -12.95 0.94 -15.33
N LEU A 91 -11.87 0.78 -14.58
CA LEU A 91 -10.95 -0.36 -14.62
C LEU A 91 -11.04 -1.16 -13.33
N TYR A 92 -11.65 -2.35 -13.39
CA TYR A 92 -11.76 -3.28 -12.28
C TYR A 92 -10.61 -4.29 -12.30
N ILE A 93 -10.05 -4.59 -11.14
CA ILE A 93 -9.21 -5.77 -10.92
C ILE A 93 -10.03 -6.78 -10.15
N GLU A 94 -10.08 -8.01 -10.62
CA GLU A 94 -10.98 -9.03 -10.08
C GLU A 94 -10.32 -10.41 -10.12
N ASN A 95 -10.45 -11.15 -9.03
CA ASN A 95 -10.27 -12.59 -9.05
C ASN A 95 -11.48 -13.22 -9.74
N MET A 96 -11.27 -13.81 -10.91
CA MET A 96 -12.36 -14.29 -11.77
C MET A 96 -13.13 -15.49 -11.17
N GLU A 97 -12.56 -16.18 -10.18
CA GLU A 97 -13.20 -17.30 -9.49
C GLU A 97 -13.89 -16.90 -8.18
N ASP A 98 -13.26 -15.99 -7.42
CA ASP A 98 -13.72 -15.53 -6.10
C ASP A 98 -13.57 -14.00 -5.95
N PRO A 99 -14.44 -13.22 -6.61
CA PRO A 99 -14.32 -11.77 -6.64
C PRO A 99 -14.62 -11.16 -5.28
N SER A 100 -13.83 -10.15 -4.88
CA SER A 100 -14.07 -9.45 -3.62
C SER A 100 -15.47 -8.81 -3.56
N ASP A 101 -16.05 -8.80 -2.35
CA ASP A 101 -17.30 -8.08 -2.08
C ASP A 101 -17.19 -6.59 -2.43
N ALA A 102 -16.00 -6.00 -2.26
CA ALA A 102 -15.75 -4.60 -2.56
C ALA A 102 -15.91 -4.29 -4.04
N VAL A 103 -15.30 -5.11 -4.93
CA VAL A 103 -15.39 -4.99 -6.39
C VAL A 103 -16.81 -5.26 -6.87
N THR A 104 -17.42 -6.34 -6.41
CA THR A 104 -18.80 -6.68 -6.76
C THR A 104 -19.77 -5.54 -6.41
N LYS A 105 -19.58 -4.90 -5.25
CA LYS A 105 -20.39 -3.77 -4.81
C LYS A 105 -20.16 -2.52 -5.65
N VAL A 106 -18.92 -2.15 -6.00
CA VAL A 106 -18.69 -0.97 -6.84
C VAL A 106 -19.22 -1.17 -8.27
N LYS A 107 -19.08 -2.37 -8.83
CA LYS A 107 -19.70 -2.72 -10.12
C LYS A 107 -21.20 -2.46 -10.08
N TYR A 108 -21.88 -2.89 -9.01
CA TYR A 108 -23.30 -2.60 -8.80
C TYR A 108 -23.60 -1.10 -8.74
N GLN A 109 -22.77 -0.32 -8.03
CA GLN A 109 -22.93 1.14 -7.91
C GLN A 109 -22.76 1.86 -9.25
N LEU A 110 -21.95 1.30 -10.15
CA LEU A 110 -21.63 1.87 -11.46
C LEU A 110 -22.46 1.28 -12.62
N ARG A 111 -23.50 0.46 -12.36
CA ARG A 111 -24.38 -0.20 -13.36
C ARG A 111 -25.16 0.75 -14.32
N GLY A 112 -24.86 2.04 -14.32
CA GLY A 112 -25.40 3.03 -15.24
C GLY A 112 -24.36 3.73 -16.12
N LEU A 113 -23.05 3.43 -15.95
CA LEU A 113 -21.98 4.01 -16.77
C LEU A 113 -21.78 3.27 -18.10
N GLY A 114 -22.42 2.11 -18.29
CA GLY A 114 -22.64 1.48 -19.59
C GLY A 114 -22.80 -0.04 -19.51
N ASP A 115 -23.14 -0.65 -20.65
CA ASP A 115 -23.54 -2.05 -20.78
C ASP A 115 -22.46 -2.92 -21.47
N ASN A 116 -21.41 -2.30 -22.04
CA ASN A 116 -20.37 -2.96 -22.80
C ASN A 116 -19.06 -3.09 -22.00
N GLU A 117 -18.96 -4.13 -21.16
CA GLU A 117 -17.76 -4.44 -20.39
C GLU A 117 -16.79 -5.34 -21.19
N TYR A 118 -15.53 -4.91 -21.32
CA TYR A 118 -14.45 -5.73 -21.87
C TYR A 118 -13.76 -6.53 -20.75
N ILE A 119 -13.58 -7.84 -20.94
CA ILE A 119 -13.06 -8.74 -19.90
C ILE A 119 -11.76 -9.40 -20.36
N ILE A 120 -10.70 -9.20 -19.58
CA ILE A 120 -9.43 -9.92 -19.68
C ILE A 120 -9.42 -10.97 -18.55
N ASP A 121 -9.83 -12.20 -18.87
CA ASP A 121 -10.15 -13.26 -17.90
C ASP A 121 -8.95 -14.09 -17.40
N GLY A 122 -7.73 -13.79 -17.84
CA GLY A 122 -6.53 -14.56 -17.51
C GLY A 122 -6.27 -15.78 -18.40
N SER A 123 -7.13 -16.07 -19.38
CA SER A 123 -6.98 -17.26 -20.25
C SER A 123 -5.83 -17.17 -21.26
N LYS A 124 -5.25 -15.99 -21.47
CA LYS A 124 -4.22 -15.68 -22.46
C LYS A 124 -2.99 -15.05 -21.82
N THR A 125 -1.82 -15.26 -22.40
CA THR A 125 -0.58 -14.62 -21.94
C THR A 125 -0.64 -13.08 -22.05
N ALA A 126 0.19 -12.36 -21.28
CA ALA A 126 0.27 -10.90 -21.37
C ALA A 126 0.55 -10.41 -22.81
N LYS A 127 1.40 -11.14 -23.54
CA LYS A 127 1.65 -10.91 -24.96
C LYS A 127 0.39 -11.01 -25.81
N GLU A 128 -0.30 -12.14 -25.76
CA GLU A 128 -1.52 -12.36 -26.55
C GLU A 128 -2.59 -11.30 -26.22
N VAL A 129 -2.81 -11.01 -24.94
CA VAL A 129 -3.76 -9.98 -24.50
C VAL A 129 -3.37 -8.62 -25.05
N SER A 130 -2.10 -8.21 -24.93
CA SER A 130 -1.66 -6.90 -25.39
C SER A 130 -1.79 -6.70 -26.90
N LEU A 131 -1.53 -7.75 -27.69
CA LEU A 131 -1.71 -7.72 -29.15
C LEU A 131 -3.18 -7.69 -29.55
N ASP A 132 -4.04 -8.44 -28.85
CA ASP A 132 -5.48 -8.48 -29.12
C ASP A 132 -6.12 -7.14 -28.79
N VAL A 133 -5.82 -6.56 -27.62
CA VAL A 133 -6.29 -5.23 -27.20
C VAL A 133 -5.85 -4.17 -28.20
N ALA A 134 -4.59 -4.18 -28.62
CA ALA A 134 -4.07 -3.21 -29.59
C ALA A 134 -4.80 -3.31 -30.94
N LYS A 135 -5.05 -4.52 -31.46
CA LYS A 135 -5.79 -4.73 -32.72
C LYS A 135 -7.27 -4.34 -32.62
N GLU A 136 -7.88 -4.59 -31.47
CA GLU A 136 -9.31 -4.40 -31.28
C GLU A 136 -9.67 -2.93 -31.10
N PHE A 137 -8.83 -2.17 -30.39
CA PHE A 137 -9.18 -0.82 -29.96
C PHE A 137 -8.39 0.31 -30.63
N TRP A 138 -7.20 0.08 -31.20
CA TRP A 138 -6.47 1.16 -31.88
C TRP A 138 -6.71 1.15 -33.40
N GLU A 139 -7.18 2.28 -33.94
CA GLU A 139 -7.29 2.48 -35.39
C GLU A 139 -5.90 2.69 -36.01
N SER A 140 -5.08 3.50 -35.33
CA SER A 140 -3.68 3.74 -35.69
C SER A 140 -2.92 4.29 -34.49
N SER A 141 -1.61 4.12 -34.48
CA SER A 141 -0.73 4.75 -33.50
C SER A 141 0.66 4.99 -34.08
N GLU A 142 1.21 6.20 -33.93
CA GLU A 142 2.57 6.49 -34.39
C GLU A 142 3.65 5.90 -33.47
N ALA A 143 3.26 5.55 -32.24
CA ALA A 143 4.12 5.00 -31.20
C ALA A 143 3.49 3.78 -30.50
N ALA A 144 4.31 3.00 -29.81
CA ALA A 144 3.85 2.00 -28.84
C ALA A 144 4.82 1.93 -27.67
N LEU A 145 4.30 1.60 -26.47
CA LEU A 145 5.13 1.27 -25.32
C LEU A 145 5.33 -0.26 -25.31
N LEU A 146 6.57 -0.70 -25.48
CA LEU A 146 6.97 -2.09 -25.37
C LEU A 146 7.53 -2.38 -23.98
N ILE A 147 6.98 -3.40 -23.32
CA ILE A 147 7.40 -3.83 -21.99
C ILE A 147 7.86 -5.30 -22.09
N GLU A 148 9.07 -5.61 -21.62
CA GLU A 148 9.55 -6.99 -21.50
C GLU A 148 8.69 -7.76 -20.49
N ASP A 149 8.32 -9.01 -20.80
CA ASP A 149 7.51 -9.88 -19.91
C ASP A 149 8.38 -10.46 -18.77
N SER A 150 8.93 -9.54 -17.97
CA SER A 150 9.87 -9.83 -16.90
C SER A 150 9.68 -8.87 -15.74
N LYS A 151 10.23 -9.21 -14.56
CA LYS A 151 10.23 -8.29 -13.42
C LYS A 151 10.96 -6.97 -13.72
N SER A 152 12.07 -7.02 -14.48
CA SER A 152 12.81 -5.81 -14.89
C SER A 152 11.98 -4.94 -15.84
N GLY A 153 11.32 -5.59 -16.80
CA GLY A 153 10.37 -4.94 -17.70
C GLY A 153 9.21 -4.29 -16.95
N TYR A 154 8.58 -5.00 -16.00
CA TYR A 154 7.50 -4.47 -15.16
C TYR A 154 7.96 -3.27 -14.33
N ASN A 155 9.13 -3.33 -13.69
CA ASN A 155 9.64 -2.25 -12.83
C ASN A 155 9.72 -0.90 -13.57
N LEU A 156 10.17 -0.91 -14.83
CA LEU A 156 10.23 0.29 -15.67
C LEU A 156 8.88 0.57 -16.35
N GLY A 157 8.24 -0.48 -16.87
CA GLY A 157 6.97 -0.42 -17.60
C GLY A 157 5.86 0.19 -16.77
N LEU A 158 5.75 -0.19 -15.50
CA LEU A 158 4.81 0.38 -14.54
C LEU A 158 4.89 1.91 -14.52
N ILE A 159 6.10 2.46 -14.38
CA ILE A 159 6.34 3.90 -14.29
C ILE A 159 6.13 4.59 -15.64
N ALA A 160 6.37 3.88 -16.75
CA ALA A 160 6.22 4.41 -18.11
C ALA A 160 4.77 4.35 -18.64
N THR A 161 3.91 3.47 -18.12
CA THR A 161 2.52 3.31 -18.59
C THR A 161 1.73 4.61 -18.65
N PRO A 162 1.85 5.59 -17.71
CA PRO A 162 1.18 6.88 -17.86
C PRO A 162 1.50 7.62 -19.16
N ILE A 163 2.75 7.53 -19.66
CA ILE A 163 3.14 8.11 -20.96
C ILE A 163 2.28 7.52 -22.09
N ALA A 164 1.98 6.22 -22.02
CA ALA A 164 1.18 5.55 -23.03
C ALA A 164 -0.26 6.11 -23.07
N SER A 165 -0.85 6.36 -21.89
CA SER A 165 -2.16 7.01 -21.77
C SER A 165 -2.17 8.46 -22.26
N TYR A 166 -1.18 9.27 -21.87
CA TYR A 166 -1.10 10.69 -22.28
C TYR A 166 -0.91 10.88 -23.78
N LEU A 167 -0.37 9.88 -24.47
CA LEU A 167 -0.16 9.89 -25.92
C LEU A 167 -1.17 8.99 -26.66
N SER A 168 -2.11 8.36 -25.94
CA SER A 168 -3.10 7.42 -26.48
C SER A 168 -2.49 6.31 -27.34
N MET A 169 -1.39 5.71 -26.87
CA MET A 169 -0.70 4.61 -27.57
C MET A 169 -0.92 3.25 -26.89
N PRO A 170 -0.88 2.14 -27.65
CA PRO A 170 -1.01 0.81 -27.08
C PRO A 170 0.23 0.43 -26.27
N VAL A 171 0.01 -0.37 -25.23
CA VAL A 171 1.05 -1.08 -24.49
C VAL A 171 1.12 -2.51 -24.99
N ILE A 172 2.31 -2.94 -25.43
CA ILE A 172 2.58 -4.30 -25.90
C ILE A 172 3.58 -4.95 -24.93
N VAL A 173 3.20 -6.10 -24.37
CA VAL A 173 4.05 -6.87 -23.46
C VAL A 173 4.64 -8.04 -24.24
N THR A 174 5.96 -8.17 -24.32
CA THR A 174 6.60 -9.26 -25.07
C THR A 174 8.08 -9.40 -24.72
N ASP A 175 8.63 -10.61 -24.81
CA ASP A 175 10.08 -10.83 -24.68
C ASP A 175 10.85 -10.51 -25.96
N GLU A 176 10.19 -10.59 -27.10
CA GLU A 176 10.80 -10.36 -28.42
C GLU A 176 9.83 -9.72 -29.42
N VAL A 177 10.39 -9.00 -30.39
CA VAL A 177 9.64 -8.42 -31.52
C VAL A 177 9.62 -9.44 -32.66
N ASP A 178 8.77 -10.46 -32.51
CA ASP A 178 8.61 -11.51 -33.51
C ASP A 178 7.66 -11.10 -34.66
N SER A 179 7.30 -12.06 -35.52
CA SER A 179 6.42 -11.79 -36.66
C SER A 179 5.03 -11.32 -36.26
N GLU A 180 4.48 -11.80 -35.14
CA GLU A 180 3.14 -11.42 -34.69
C GLU A 180 3.15 -9.99 -34.16
N VAL A 181 4.14 -9.65 -33.33
CA VAL A 181 4.33 -8.28 -32.83
C VAL A 181 4.58 -7.32 -33.99
N THR A 182 5.47 -7.71 -34.92
CA THR A 182 5.79 -6.91 -36.12
C THR A 182 4.56 -6.63 -36.98
N GLU A 183 3.68 -7.61 -37.17
CA GLU A 183 2.43 -7.45 -37.92
C GLU A 183 1.54 -6.39 -37.27
N VAL A 184 1.29 -6.48 -35.96
CA VAL A 184 0.46 -5.50 -35.23
C VAL A 184 1.02 -4.09 -35.31
N LEU A 185 2.31 -3.93 -35.02
CA LEU A 185 2.96 -2.61 -35.05
C LEU A 185 2.92 -2.00 -36.46
N THR A 186 3.09 -2.84 -37.49
CA THR A 186 3.03 -2.39 -38.89
C THR A 186 1.60 -1.98 -39.28
N ASP A 187 0.60 -2.79 -38.90
CA ASP A 187 -0.80 -2.54 -39.23
C ASP A 187 -1.33 -1.26 -38.56
N LEU A 188 -0.90 -0.98 -37.32
CA LEU A 188 -1.21 0.26 -36.61
C LEU A 188 -0.44 1.48 -37.12
N GLY A 189 0.57 1.28 -37.97
CA GLY A 189 1.40 2.37 -38.49
C GLY A 189 2.43 2.92 -37.49
N VAL A 190 2.82 2.11 -36.51
CA VAL A 190 3.84 2.47 -35.50
C VAL A 190 5.17 2.73 -36.22
N LYS A 191 5.83 3.83 -35.86
CA LYS A 191 7.17 4.17 -36.38
C LYS A 191 8.20 4.23 -35.27
N ASN A 192 7.74 4.33 -34.02
CA ASN A 192 8.58 4.58 -32.86
C ASN A 192 8.13 3.70 -31.71
N THR A 193 9.07 3.20 -30.92
CA THR A 193 8.76 2.43 -29.72
C THR A 193 9.53 2.96 -28.53
N MET A 194 8.81 3.12 -27.42
CA MET A 194 9.43 3.27 -26.11
C MET A 194 9.61 1.89 -25.51
N VAL A 195 10.78 1.58 -24.97
CA VAL A 195 11.13 0.23 -24.55
C VAL A 195 11.52 0.19 -23.07
N CYS A 196 10.80 -0.62 -22.32
CA CYS A 196 11.05 -0.94 -20.92
C CYS A 196 11.47 -2.41 -20.80
N GLY A 197 12.76 -2.65 -20.60
CA GLY A 197 13.32 -3.99 -20.50
C GLY A 197 14.75 -4.07 -21.03
N GLU A 198 15.48 -5.09 -20.60
CA GLU A 198 16.90 -5.25 -20.89
C GLU A 198 17.15 -6.01 -22.19
N ASN A 199 16.31 -7.00 -22.52
CA ASN A 199 16.60 -7.97 -23.59
C ASN A 199 15.73 -7.84 -24.84
N ILE A 200 14.76 -6.92 -24.86
CA ILE A 200 13.88 -6.67 -26.01
C ILE A 200 14.48 -5.60 -26.93
N GLU A 201 14.55 -5.82 -28.25
CA GLU A 201 15.24 -4.92 -29.19
C GLU A 201 14.49 -3.61 -29.50
N GLY A 202 13.15 -3.64 -29.61
CA GLY A 202 12.32 -2.51 -30.05
C GLY A 202 11.90 -2.58 -31.53
N TYR A 203 11.09 -1.64 -32.00
CA TYR A 203 10.61 -1.57 -33.39
C TYR A 203 10.67 -0.13 -33.94
N GLY A 204 11.16 0.05 -35.16
CA GLY A 204 11.32 1.38 -35.75
C GLY A 204 12.37 2.23 -35.03
N ASN A 205 12.06 3.48 -34.70
CA ASN A 205 12.93 4.30 -33.85
C ASN A 205 12.73 3.96 -32.38
N VAL A 206 13.81 3.66 -31.67
CA VAL A 206 13.74 3.14 -30.30
C VAL A 206 14.20 4.19 -29.30
N LEU A 207 13.33 4.52 -28.34
CA LEU A 207 13.68 5.19 -27.09
C LEU A 207 13.67 4.13 -25.98
N ARG A 208 14.84 3.80 -25.43
CA ARG A 208 14.95 2.85 -24.32
C ARG A 208 15.07 3.60 -23.01
N PHE A 209 14.26 3.19 -22.03
CA PHE A 209 14.43 3.62 -20.66
C PHE A 209 15.32 2.61 -19.94
N GLU A 210 16.39 3.08 -19.33
CA GLU A 210 17.30 2.28 -18.50
C GLU A 210 17.05 2.52 -17.01
N THR A 211 16.46 3.66 -16.65
CA THR A 211 16.24 4.07 -15.26
C THR A 211 14.87 4.69 -15.04
N VAL A 212 14.40 4.64 -13.78
CA VAL A 212 13.17 5.30 -13.34
C VAL A 212 13.28 6.81 -13.50
N GLU A 213 14.45 7.39 -13.26
CA GLU A 213 14.71 8.83 -13.41
C GLU A 213 14.46 9.33 -14.83
N GLU A 214 14.91 8.59 -15.84
CA GLU A 214 14.67 8.93 -17.26
C GLU A 214 13.17 8.96 -17.59
N ILE A 215 12.41 8.02 -17.03
CA ILE A 215 10.95 7.94 -17.24
C ILE A 215 10.25 9.09 -16.51
N VAL A 216 10.64 9.38 -15.28
CA VAL A 216 10.07 10.49 -14.50
C VAL A 216 10.34 11.83 -15.20
N ASP A 217 11.54 12.04 -15.73
CA ASP A 217 11.88 13.26 -16.46
C ASP A 217 11.05 13.37 -17.75
N ALA A 218 10.91 12.28 -18.50
CA ALA A 218 10.05 12.24 -19.68
C ALA A 218 8.57 12.51 -19.36
N GLN A 219 8.05 12.00 -18.23
CA GLN A 219 6.69 12.29 -17.77
C GLN A 219 6.53 13.76 -17.39
N ILE A 220 7.48 14.36 -16.65
CA ILE A 220 7.42 15.78 -16.26
C ILE A 220 7.37 16.66 -17.51
N ASP A 221 8.28 16.44 -18.46
CA ASP A 221 8.32 17.23 -19.69
C ASP A 221 7.02 17.08 -20.49
N LEU A 222 6.51 15.85 -20.62
CA LEU A 222 5.25 15.56 -21.32
C LEU A 222 4.04 16.24 -20.66
N LEU A 223 3.91 16.14 -19.35
CA LEU A 223 2.79 16.73 -18.60
C LEU A 223 2.83 18.25 -18.66
N MET A 224 4.01 18.85 -18.51
CA MET A 224 4.18 20.31 -18.59
C MET A 224 3.87 20.84 -20.00
N GLU A 225 4.26 20.12 -21.06
CA GLU A 225 3.93 20.52 -22.44
C GLU A 225 2.43 20.32 -22.74
N LYS A 226 1.85 19.19 -22.32
CA LYS A 226 0.47 18.81 -22.67
C LYS A 226 -0.59 19.54 -21.83
N PHE A 227 -0.38 19.64 -20.52
CA PHE A 227 -1.37 20.17 -19.57
C PHE A 227 -0.95 21.51 -18.95
N GLY A 228 0.33 21.90 -19.07
CA GLY A 228 0.84 23.16 -18.54
C GLY A 228 1.11 23.17 -17.03
N ASP A 229 0.73 22.11 -16.31
CA ASP A 229 0.92 21.98 -14.88
C ASP A 229 0.89 20.51 -14.41
N ILE A 230 1.43 20.26 -13.21
CA ILE A 230 1.36 18.97 -12.50
C ILE A 230 0.92 19.25 -11.06
N ASN A 231 -0.23 18.71 -10.67
CA ASN A 231 -0.82 18.90 -9.33
C ASN A 231 -1.04 17.60 -8.56
N TYR A 232 -0.63 16.46 -9.13
CA TYR A 232 -0.84 15.15 -8.55
C TYR A 232 0.39 14.26 -8.78
N LEU A 233 0.80 13.55 -7.73
CA LEU A 233 1.87 12.56 -7.80
C LEU A 233 1.43 11.27 -7.12
N THR A 234 1.66 10.14 -7.77
CA THR A 234 1.50 8.83 -7.15
C THR A 234 2.87 8.26 -6.82
N LEU A 235 3.06 7.88 -5.56
CA LEU A 235 4.16 7.02 -5.12
C LEU A 235 3.70 5.56 -5.14
N THR A 236 4.51 4.70 -5.73
CA THR A 236 4.26 3.26 -5.76
C THR A 236 5.55 2.47 -5.56
N ASN A 237 5.45 1.15 -5.44
CA ASN A 237 6.60 0.27 -5.46
C ASN A 237 6.26 -1.02 -6.25
N PRO A 238 6.97 -1.30 -7.36
CA PRO A 238 6.68 -2.47 -8.20
C PRO A 238 6.95 -3.83 -7.54
N ALA A 239 7.63 -3.86 -6.39
CA ALA A 239 7.91 -5.08 -5.64
C ALA A 239 6.63 -5.82 -5.20
N ASP A 240 5.52 -5.09 -5.01
CA ASP A 240 4.30 -5.69 -4.47
C ASP A 240 3.55 -6.61 -5.46
N ALA A 241 3.88 -6.51 -6.76
CA ALA A 241 3.34 -7.34 -7.82
C ALA A 241 3.99 -8.73 -7.86
N PHE A 242 5.14 -8.92 -7.19
CA PHE A 242 5.90 -10.16 -7.20
C PHE A 242 6.25 -10.60 -5.78
N THR A 243 5.36 -11.40 -5.18
CA THR A 243 5.64 -11.99 -3.86
C THR A 243 6.88 -12.88 -3.90
N PRO A 244 7.69 -12.92 -2.82
CA PRO A 244 8.84 -13.81 -2.72
C PRO A 244 8.45 -15.26 -2.97
N LYS A 245 9.29 -16.00 -3.70
CA LYS A 245 9.08 -17.45 -3.89
C LYS A 245 9.12 -18.19 -2.57
N VAL A 246 8.12 -19.05 -2.36
CA VAL A 246 8.12 -20.06 -1.30
C VAL A 246 9.04 -21.21 -1.72
N LEU A 247 10.10 -21.44 -0.94
CA LEU A 247 11.13 -22.43 -1.21
C LEU A 247 10.86 -23.79 -0.53
N ASP A 248 10.14 -23.76 0.59
CA ASP A 248 9.76 -24.92 1.39
C ASP A 248 8.56 -24.56 2.30
N SER A 249 7.74 -25.52 2.71
CA SER A 249 6.54 -25.28 3.52
C SER A 249 6.25 -26.44 4.48
N VAL A 250 5.83 -26.10 5.70
CA VAL A 250 5.44 -27.06 6.75
C VAL A 250 4.12 -26.62 7.37
N GLU A 251 3.18 -27.55 7.48
CA GLU A 251 1.87 -27.33 8.09
C GLU A 251 1.76 -28.03 9.46
N LYS A 252 1.04 -27.39 10.39
CA LYS A 252 0.72 -27.91 11.73
C LYS A 252 -0.75 -27.70 12.04
N HIS A 253 -1.41 -28.75 12.51
CA HIS A 253 -2.81 -28.68 12.94
C HIS A 253 -2.92 -28.72 14.46
N PHE A 254 -3.74 -27.83 14.97
CA PHE A 254 -4.09 -27.74 16.38
C PHE A 254 -5.59 -27.97 16.55
N GLY A 255 -5.96 -28.89 17.44
CA GLY A 255 -7.34 -29.18 17.77
C GLY A 255 -7.67 -28.80 19.20
N SER A 256 -8.96 -28.82 19.54
CA SER A 256 -9.46 -28.45 20.87
C SER A 256 -9.00 -29.38 22.01
N SER A 257 -8.41 -30.53 21.68
CA SER A 257 -7.83 -31.48 22.64
C SER A 257 -6.29 -31.45 22.70
N SER A 258 -5.62 -30.53 22.00
CA SER A 258 -4.16 -30.44 22.05
C SER A 258 -3.72 -29.91 23.42
N GLU A 259 -2.86 -30.67 24.13
CA GLU A 259 -2.39 -30.31 25.48
C GLU A 259 -1.46 -29.08 25.48
N GLU A 260 -0.74 -28.84 24.37
CA GLU A 260 0.11 -27.67 24.15
C GLU A 260 -0.05 -27.19 22.70
N TRP A 261 -0.27 -25.89 22.50
CA TRP A 261 -0.30 -25.25 21.19
C TRP A 261 1.02 -24.53 20.95
N SER A 262 2.00 -25.24 20.39
CA SER A 262 3.28 -24.68 20.01
C SER A 262 3.79 -25.28 18.69
N PHE A 263 4.63 -24.53 17.99
CA PHE A 263 5.32 -24.97 16.78
C PHE A 263 6.74 -24.42 16.76
N ALA A 264 7.64 -25.08 16.02
CA ALA A 264 8.99 -24.57 15.81
C ALA A 264 9.17 -24.18 14.34
N ILE A 265 9.79 -23.03 14.11
CA ILE A 265 10.25 -22.64 12.77
C ILE A 265 11.42 -23.56 12.40
N PRO A 266 11.44 -24.19 11.20
CA PRO A 266 12.55 -25.04 10.81
C PRO A 266 13.91 -24.31 10.82
N ASN A 267 14.99 -25.02 11.19
CA ASN A 267 16.29 -24.40 11.46
C ASN A 267 16.88 -23.59 10.29
N ASP A 268 16.60 -23.97 9.06
CA ASP A 268 17.13 -23.33 7.86
C ASP A 268 16.18 -22.27 7.26
N TYR A 269 15.06 -21.98 7.92
CA TYR A 269 14.11 -20.95 7.51
C TYR A 269 14.58 -19.60 8.06
N LYS A 270 15.46 -18.95 7.30
CA LYS A 270 16.00 -17.63 7.63
C LYS A 270 14.92 -16.54 7.54
N TYR A 271 14.09 -16.59 6.51
CA TYR A 271 12.91 -15.76 6.32
C TYR A 271 11.72 -16.71 6.36
N ALA A 272 10.87 -16.57 7.37
CA ALA A 272 9.72 -17.45 7.55
C ALA A 272 8.44 -16.62 7.51
N LEU A 273 7.54 -16.94 6.58
CA LEU A 273 6.15 -16.52 6.64
C LEU A 273 5.39 -17.53 7.51
N VAL A 274 4.71 -17.02 8.53
CA VAL A 274 3.85 -17.82 9.40
C VAL A 274 2.42 -17.34 9.20
N THR A 275 1.58 -18.26 8.77
CA THR A 275 0.14 -18.05 8.59
C THR A 275 -0.60 -18.86 9.63
N ILE A 276 -1.59 -18.26 10.30
CA ILE A 276 -2.53 -18.96 11.17
C ILE A 276 -3.96 -18.74 10.68
N GLU A 277 -4.69 -19.83 10.56
CA GLU A 277 -6.08 -19.85 10.13
C GLU A 277 -6.93 -20.63 11.13
N SER A 278 -8.09 -20.09 11.49
CA SER A 278 -9.06 -20.76 12.35
C SER A 278 -10.48 -20.36 11.98
N THR A 279 -11.36 -21.34 11.93
CA THR A 279 -12.80 -21.14 11.72
C THR A 279 -13.56 -21.63 12.94
N SER A 280 -14.52 -20.85 13.43
CA SER A 280 -15.26 -21.15 14.66
C SER A 280 -16.67 -20.58 14.68
N ASP A 281 -17.57 -21.22 15.44
CA ASP A 281 -18.95 -20.73 15.66
C ASP A 281 -19.00 -19.48 16.56
N GLU A 282 -17.97 -19.29 17.39
CA GLU A 282 -17.81 -18.14 18.28
C GLU A 282 -16.60 -17.30 17.89
N ALA A 283 -16.58 -16.02 18.26
CA ALA A 283 -15.44 -15.15 18.00
C ALA A 283 -14.21 -15.64 18.78
N VAL A 284 -13.15 -16.02 18.07
CA VAL A 284 -11.86 -16.42 18.63
C VAL A 284 -10.80 -15.34 18.44
N SER A 285 -9.71 -15.47 19.19
CA SER A 285 -8.54 -14.59 19.14
C SER A 285 -7.34 -15.40 19.60
N PHE A 286 -6.20 -15.20 18.92
CA PHE A 286 -4.93 -15.86 19.22
C PHE A 286 -3.82 -14.83 19.30
N THR A 287 -3.01 -14.92 20.35
CA THR A 287 -1.71 -14.23 20.44
C THR A 287 -0.61 -15.26 20.22
N ILE A 288 0.44 -14.90 19.49
CA ILE A 288 1.54 -15.83 19.20
C ILE A 288 2.86 -15.12 19.41
N GLY A 289 3.75 -15.73 20.20
CA GLY A 289 5.07 -15.17 20.50
C GLY A 289 6.16 -16.22 20.63
N ALA A 290 7.40 -15.76 20.55
CA ALA A 290 8.59 -16.62 20.55
C ALA A 290 8.98 -17.05 21.96
N ASP A 291 9.23 -18.34 22.15
CA ASP A 291 9.78 -18.91 23.37
C ASP A 291 11.29 -18.65 23.45
N LEU A 292 11.64 -17.41 23.79
CA LEU A 292 13.00 -16.92 23.87
C LEU A 292 13.20 -16.07 25.13
N GLU A 293 14.16 -16.46 25.97
CA GLU A 293 14.46 -15.75 27.23
C GLU A 293 15.22 -14.43 27.00
N ASP A 294 15.80 -14.22 25.82
CA ASP A 294 16.67 -13.08 25.49
C ASP A 294 15.96 -11.94 24.77
N ILE A 295 14.64 -12.03 24.56
CA ILE A 295 13.80 -10.96 24.00
C ILE A 295 12.88 -10.37 25.07
N HIS A 296 12.28 -9.21 24.77
CA HIS A 296 11.31 -8.56 25.65
C HIS A 296 10.14 -9.49 26.03
N GLU A 297 9.71 -9.48 27.29
CA GLU A 297 8.70 -10.40 27.83
C GLU A 297 7.39 -10.38 27.02
N GLU A 298 6.95 -9.21 26.57
CA GLU A 298 5.74 -9.09 25.75
C GLU A 298 5.86 -9.81 24.40
N LEU A 299 7.01 -9.74 23.73
CA LEU A 299 7.24 -10.41 22.44
C LEU A 299 7.15 -11.94 22.55
N GLN A 300 7.37 -12.50 23.74
CA GLN A 300 7.16 -13.93 23.99
C GLN A 300 5.68 -14.33 23.90
N SER A 301 4.77 -13.35 23.86
CA SER A 301 3.33 -13.56 23.68
C SER A 301 2.73 -12.96 22.41
N VAL A 302 3.35 -11.93 21.80
CA VAL A 302 2.72 -11.16 20.71
C VAL A 302 3.58 -10.93 19.46
N GLU A 303 4.77 -11.53 19.31
CA GLU A 303 5.67 -11.24 18.17
C GLU A 303 5.03 -11.44 16.78
N LEU A 304 4.15 -12.43 16.59
CA LEU A 304 3.45 -12.64 15.30
C LEU A 304 2.05 -12.04 15.28
N THR A 305 1.37 -11.97 16.42
CA THR A 305 0.04 -11.36 16.51
C THR A 305 -0.32 -11.04 17.95
N ASP A 306 -0.97 -9.90 18.15
CA ASP A 306 -1.38 -9.33 19.43
C ASP A 306 -2.81 -9.70 19.87
N GLY A 307 -3.49 -10.60 19.15
CA GLY A 307 -4.77 -11.15 19.62
C GLY A 307 -5.99 -10.38 19.15
N ASP A 308 -5.97 -9.84 17.95
CA ASP A 308 -7.18 -9.35 17.29
C ASP A 308 -8.29 -10.42 17.22
N ARG A 309 -9.53 -9.97 16.96
CA ARG A 309 -10.69 -10.85 16.90
C ARG A 309 -10.90 -11.41 15.50
N ALA A 310 -11.33 -12.67 15.45
CA ALA A 310 -11.84 -13.31 14.25
C ALA A 310 -12.96 -12.47 13.60
N MET A 311 -12.91 -12.36 12.27
CA MET A 311 -13.88 -11.61 11.48
C MET A 311 -15.11 -12.49 11.21
N PRO A 312 -16.34 -11.98 11.39
CA PRO A 312 -17.54 -12.74 11.10
C PRO A 312 -17.78 -12.84 9.60
N GLN A 313 -17.91 -14.06 9.08
CA GLN A 313 -18.48 -14.33 7.76
C GLN A 313 -20.00 -14.22 7.84
N ARG A 314 -20.63 -13.55 6.87
CA ARG A 314 -22.05 -13.23 6.91
C ARG A 314 -22.79 -13.70 5.65
N ASP A 315 -24.05 -14.06 5.81
CA ASP A 315 -24.94 -14.28 4.67
C ASP A 315 -25.41 -12.94 4.05
N SER A 316 -26.11 -13.03 2.91
CA SER A 316 -26.68 -11.86 2.22
C SER A 316 -27.73 -11.07 3.02
N LYS A 317 -28.16 -11.58 4.18
CA LYS A 317 -29.07 -10.89 5.12
C LYS A 317 -28.31 -10.31 6.32
N GLY A 318 -26.99 -10.44 6.36
CA GLY A 318 -26.13 -9.97 7.44
C GLY A 318 -26.06 -10.88 8.66
N ASN A 319 -26.63 -12.10 8.62
CA ASN A 319 -26.52 -13.06 9.71
C ASN A 319 -25.11 -13.64 9.73
N ILE A 320 -24.52 -13.78 10.92
CA ILE A 320 -23.21 -14.41 11.08
C ILE A 320 -23.37 -15.92 10.83
N LEU A 321 -22.56 -16.44 9.92
CA LEU A 321 -22.47 -17.87 9.61
C LEU A 321 -21.41 -18.53 10.50
N GLU A 322 -20.21 -17.95 10.53
CA GLU A 322 -19.05 -18.40 11.29
C GLU A 322 -18.05 -17.24 11.45
N TYR A 323 -17.03 -17.44 12.28
CA TYR A 323 -15.93 -16.51 12.48
C TYR A 323 -14.65 -17.07 11.89
N HIS A 324 -13.92 -16.24 11.15
CA HIS A 324 -12.65 -16.57 10.51
C HIS A 324 -11.54 -15.73 11.14
N PHE A 325 -10.59 -16.38 11.79
CA PHE A 325 -9.33 -15.77 12.21
C PHE A 325 -8.27 -16.11 11.18
N TYR A 326 -7.62 -15.08 10.63
CA TYR A 326 -6.57 -15.21 9.65
C TYR A 326 -5.49 -14.18 9.96
N ARG A 327 -4.23 -14.60 10.07
CA ARG A 327 -3.08 -13.69 10.22
C ARG A 327 -1.87 -14.24 9.47
N GLU A 328 -1.14 -13.34 8.82
CA GLU A 328 0.16 -13.59 8.18
C GLU A 328 1.23 -12.76 8.89
N SER A 329 2.42 -13.31 9.07
CA SER A 329 3.56 -12.59 9.67
C SER A 329 4.88 -13.14 9.20
N VAL A 330 5.79 -12.24 8.82
CA VAL A 330 7.15 -12.60 8.42
C VAL A 330 8.12 -12.36 9.56
N VAL A 331 8.97 -13.35 9.83
CA VAL A 331 10.09 -13.23 10.77
C VAL A 331 11.42 -13.53 10.12
N TYR A 332 12.43 -12.79 10.57
CA TYR A 332 13.81 -12.90 10.14
C TYR A 332 14.68 -13.51 11.24
N GLY A 333 15.49 -14.51 10.89
CA GLY A 333 16.51 -15.07 11.80
C GLY A 333 15.94 -15.91 12.94
N ARG A 334 14.70 -16.40 12.82
CA ARG A 334 14.00 -17.21 13.84
C ARG A 334 14.03 -18.72 13.58
N GLY A 335 14.89 -19.20 12.67
CA GLY A 335 15.07 -20.62 12.42
C GLY A 335 15.46 -21.40 13.68
N GLY A 336 14.70 -22.44 14.02
CA GLY A 336 14.88 -23.28 15.22
C GLY A 336 14.15 -22.77 16.47
N VAL A 337 13.57 -21.57 16.43
CA VAL A 337 12.82 -20.98 17.55
C VAL A 337 11.44 -21.63 17.66
N THR A 338 11.03 -21.91 18.90
CA THR A 338 9.67 -22.38 19.21
C THR A 338 8.76 -21.18 19.47
N TYR A 339 7.54 -21.24 18.98
CA TYR A 339 6.48 -20.25 19.19
C TYR A 339 5.32 -20.90 19.94
N ASN A 340 4.78 -20.14 20.89
CA ASN A 340 3.63 -20.54 21.69
C ASN A 340 2.40 -19.78 21.21
N ILE A 341 1.28 -20.48 21.07
CA ILE A 341 -0.02 -19.91 20.72
C ILE A 341 -0.86 -19.86 21.98
N TYR A 342 -1.35 -18.66 22.31
CA TYR A 342 -2.27 -18.45 23.42
C TYR A 342 -3.61 -17.95 22.85
N GLY A 343 -4.74 -18.51 23.30
CA GLY A 343 -6.03 -18.15 22.73
C GLY A 343 -7.15 -19.13 23.09
N SER A 344 -8.27 -19.03 22.38
CA SER A 344 -9.42 -19.90 22.63
C SER A 344 -9.10 -21.36 22.29
N THR A 345 -9.10 -22.22 23.31
CA THR A 345 -8.80 -23.66 23.17
C THR A 345 -9.97 -24.47 22.64
N ASP A 346 -11.16 -23.87 22.50
CA ASP A 346 -12.36 -24.56 22.02
C ASP A 346 -12.45 -24.60 20.48
N SER A 347 -11.50 -23.98 19.78
CA SER A 347 -11.37 -23.95 18.32
C SER A 347 -10.23 -24.84 17.80
N SER A 348 -10.21 -25.10 16.50
CA SER A 348 -9.06 -25.66 15.77
C SER A 348 -8.36 -24.58 14.97
N ALA A 349 -7.03 -24.68 14.83
CA ALA A 349 -6.26 -23.80 13.98
C ALA A 349 -5.27 -24.58 13.12
N ILE A 350 -4.96 -24.04 11.95
CA ILE A 350 -3.90 -24.50 11.06
C ILE A 350 -2.81 -23.43 11.07
N VAL A 351 -1.57 -23.85 11.29
CA VAL A 351 -0.40 -22.99 11.16
C VAL A 351 0.45 -23.49 10.01
N THR A 352 0.68 -22.62 9.04
CA THR A 352 1.54 -22.86 7.87
C THR A 352 2.82 -22.03 8.03
N ILE A 353 3.97 -22.66 7.87
CA ILE A 353 5.28 -22.03 7.98
C ILE A 353 5.99 -22.20 6.63
N GLU A 354 6.23 -21.09 5.95
CA GLU A 354 6.80 -21.07 4.62
C GLU A 354 8.18 -20.41 4.62
N LYS A 355 9.13 -21.02 3.94
CA LYS A 355 10.47 -20.48 3.75
C LYS A 355 10.45 -19.53 2.55
N LEU A 356 10.64 -18.25 2.81
CA LEU A 356 10.72 -17.26 1.73
C LEU A 356 12.14 -17.15 1.20
N GLU A 357 12.27 -16.86 -0.10
CA GLU A 357 13.57 -16.55 -0.71
C GLU A 357 14.16 -15.23 -0.21
N ASN A 358 13.30 -14.26 0.13
CA ASN A 358 13.64 -12.94 0.66
C ASN A 358 12.50 -12.42 1.57
N PRO A 359 12.76 -11.40 2.42
CA PRO A 359 11.79 -10.93 3.41
C PRO A 359 10.81 -9.86 2.90
N VAL A 360 10.94 -9.38 1.66
CA VAL A 360 10.07 -8.34 1.08
C VAL A 360 8.74 -8.95 0.69
N TYR A 361 7.89 -9.20 1.68
CA TYR A 361 6.56 -9.77 1.53
C TYR A 361 5.49 -8.68 1.72
N PRO A 362 4.87 -8.19 0.64
CA PRO A 362 3.75 -7.25 0.73
C PRO A 362 2.53 -7.96 1.32
N MET A 363 1.96 -7.41 2.39
CA MET A 363 0.71 -7.91 2.98
C MET A 363 -0.49 -7.52 2.12
N MET A 364 -0.42 -6.36 1.45
CA MET A 364 -1.41 -5.93 0.46
C MET A 364 -0.82 -6.13 -0.94
N LYS A 365 -1.30 -7.14 -1.67
CA LYS A 365 -0.66 -7.64 -2.90
C LYS A 365 -1.14 -6.89 -4.13
N GLY A 366 -0.21 -6.57 -5.03
CA GLY A 366 -0.49 -6.06 -6.37
C GLY A 366 -1.10 -4.66 -6.45
N LEU A 367 -1.06 -3.86 -5.38
CA LEU A 367 -1.61 -2.50 -5.37
C LEU A 367 -0.97 -1.62 -6.46
N SER A 368 0.32 -1.79 -6.72
CA SER A 368 1.04 -1.01 -7.73
C SER A 368 0.44 -1.11 -9.13
N THR A 369 -0.23 -2.22 -9.47
CA THR A 369 -0.86 -2.42 -10.78
C THR A 369 -1.91 -1.34 -11.12
N LEU A 370 -2.50 -0.69 -10.11
CA LEU A 370 -3.47 0.39 -10.25
C LEU A 370 -2.85 1.78 -10.21
N ALA A 371 -1.58 1.90 -9.83
CA ALA A 371 -0.91 3.19 -9.72
C ALA A 371 -0.90 3.97 -11.05
N PRO A 372 -0.68 3.35 -12.23
CA PRO A 372 -0.80 4.04 -13.52
C PRO A 372 -2.21 4.60 -13.75
N TYR A 373 -3.24 3.77 -13.58
CA TYR A 373 -4.64 4.17 -13.75
C TYR A 373 -5.00 5.37 -12.86
N LEU A 374 -4.72 5.29 -11.55
CA LEU A 374 -4.97 6.39 -10.62
C LEU A 374 -4.22 7.67 -11.01
N THR A 375 -2.95 7.53 -11.39
CA THR A 375 -2.11 8.67 -11.79
C THR A 375 -2.71 9.39 -12.98
N VAL A 376 -3.07 8.63 -14.02
CA VAL A 376 -3.54 9.16 -15.28
C VAL A 376 -4.93 9.79 -15.14
N CYS A 377 -5.82 9.23 -14.31
CA CYS A 377 -7.12 9.85 -13.97
C CYS A 377 -6.99 11.29 -13.43
N HIS A 378 -5.83 11.62 -12.82
CA HIS A 378 -5.55 12.93 -12.23
C HIS A 378 -4.54 13.77 -13.03
N GLN A 379 -4.22 13.39 -14.27
CA GLN A 379 -3.17 14.05 -15.09
C GLN A 379 -1.84 14.16 -14.32
N GLY A 380 -1.53 13.14 -13.51
CA GLY A 380 -0.45 13.18 -12.53
C GLY A 380 0.87 12.56 -13.00
N LEU A 381 1.86 12.63 -12.13
CA LEU A 381 3.17 11.99 -12.28
C LEU A 381 3.22 10.68 -11.48
N LEU A 382 3.73 9.60 -12.07
CA LEU A 382 4.00 8.36 -11.35
C LEU A 382 5.49 8.26 -11.00
N PHE A 383 5.79 8.00 -9.73
CA PHE A 383 7.15 7.75 -9.24
C PHE A 383 7.18 6.52 -8.34
N GLY A 384 8.08 5.58 -8.61
CA GLY A 384 8.20 4.38 -7.80
C GLY A 384 9.49 3.64 -8.07
N LYS A 385 10.02 3.01 -7.02
CA LYS A 385 11.24 2.20 -7.10
C LYS A 385 11.13 0.99 -6.19
N GLU A 386 11.69 -0.13 -6.65
CA GLU A 386 11.74 -1.38 -5.86
C GLU A 386 12.47 -1.17 -4.52
N ASP A 387 13.53 -0.34 -4.52
CA ASP A 387 14.37 -0.07 -3.35
C ASP A 387 13.72 0.83 -2.29
N PHE A 388 12.48 1.30 -2.50
CA PHE A 388 11.70 1.93 -1.44
C PHE A 388 11.31 0.94 -0.33
N ALA A 389 11.23 -0.35 -0.65
CA ALA A 389 10.88 -1.38 0.32
C ALA A 389 11.91 -1.46 1.44
N PHE A 390 11.44 -1.71 2.67
CA PHE A 390 12.32 -1.85 3.83
C PHE A 390 11.88 -3.01 4.70
N THR A 391 12.81 -3.93 4.96
CA THR A 391 12.57 -5.12 5.79
C THR A 391 13.85 -5.58 6.47
N ALA A 392 13.75 -6.27 7.60
CA ALA A 392 14.86 -6.92 8.28
C ALA A 392 15.61 -7.89 7.35
N ASN A 393 16.94 -7.77 7.27
CA ASN A 393 17.75 -8.64 6.43
C ASN A 393 19.19 -8.78 6.94
N ASP A 394 20.00 -9.55 6.19
CA ASP A 394 21.40 -9.84 6.53
C ASP A 394 22.38 -8.70 6.35
N ASP A 395 21.98 -7.57 5.78
CA ASP A 395 22.83 -6.41 5.52
C ASP A 395 22.58 -5.29 6.54
N LEU A 396 21.41 -5.26 7.17
CA LEU A 396 21.09 -4.30 8.22
C LEU A 396 21.84 -4.61 9.53
N ARG A 397 22.43 -3.58 10.13
CA ARG A 397 23.16 -3.65 11.40
C ARG A 397 22.76 -2.53 12.33
N ASN A 398 22.55 -2.87 13.60
CA ASN A 398 22.40 -1.86 14.65
C ASN A 398 23.73 -1.13 14.90
N GLU A 399 23.74 -0.16 15.83
CA GLU A 399 24.94 0.64 16.16
C GLU A 399 26.12 -0.20 16.69
N ASN A 400 25.85 -1.40 17.22
CA ASN A 400 26.84 -2.35 17.73
C ASN A 400 27.36 -3.31 16.65
N GLY A 401 26.84 -3.24 15.41
CA GLY A 401 27.22 -4.15 14.33
C GLY A 401 26.52 -5.52 14.40
N GLU A 402 25.40 -5.61 15.09
CA GLU A 402 24.62 -6.84 15.28
C GLU A 402 23.42 -6.88 14.33
N LYS A 403 22.93 -8.10 14.06
CA LYS A 403 21.70 -8.34 13.31
C LYS A 403 20.48 -8.12 14.23
N MET A 404 19.33 -7.82 13.64
CA MET A 404 18.07 -7.56 14.36
C MET A 404 17.02 -8.62 14.00
N PRO A 405 17.14 -9.86 14.51
CA PRO A 405 16.17 -10.93 14.24
C PRO A 405 14.82 -10.65 14.92
N GLY A 406 13.77 -11.28 14.42
CA GLY A 406 12.39 -11.13 14.92
C GLY A 406 11.43 -10.73 13.81
N PHE A 407 10.36 -10.02 14.17
CA PHE A 407 9.43 -9.46 13.19
C PHE A 407 10.18 -8.62 12.15
N TYR A 408 9.79 -8.77 10.88
CA TYR A 408 10.56 -8.23 9.75
C TYR A 408 10.42 -6.71 9.55
N MET A 409 9.48 -6.06 10.22
CA MET A 409 9.18 -4.63 10.10
C MET A 409 9.44 -3.88 11.43
N PRO A 410 9.65 -2.55 11.41
CA PRO A 410 9.68 -1.73 12.63
C PRO A 410 8.38 -1.88 13.45
N ARG A 411 8.35 -1.30 14.65
CA ARG A 411 7.32 -1.46 15.70
C ARG A 411 7.48 -2.75 16.50
N PHE A 412 7.03 -3.90 16.01
CA PHE A 412 7.24 -5.19 16.70
C PHE A 412 8.72 -5.61 16.73
N ASN A 413 9.56 -4.99 15.89
CA ASN A 413 11.00 -5.04 16.00
C ASN A 413 11.54 -3.59 16.09
N ALA A 414 11.50 -3.03 17.29
CA ALA A 414 11.81 -1.62 17.54
C ALA A 414 13.25 -1.24 17.13
N ASP A 415 14.19 -2.19 17.15
CA ASP A 415 15.57 -1.98 16.74
C ASP A 415 15.71 -1.56 15.26
N LEU A 416 14.74 -1.93 14.42
CA LEU A 416 14.72 -1.53 13.01
C LEU A 416 14.33 -0.06 12.80
N THR A 417 13.72 0.59 13.79
CA THR A 417 13.06 1.89 13.62
C THR A 417 14.01 2.97 13.13
N THR A 418 15.19 3.10 13.74
CA THR A 418 16.20 4.09 13.34
C THR A 418 16.66 3.87 11.90
N LEU A 419 16.90 2.62 11.50
CA LEU A 419 17.32 2.28 10.14
C LEU A 419 16.20 2.49 9.12
N SER A 420 14.96 2.17 9.49
CA SER A 420 13.77 2.38 8.67
C SER A 420 13.54 3.87 8.42
N ASN A 421 13.54 4.70 9.46
CA ASN A 421 13.41 6.15 9.33
C ASN A 421 14.54 6.76 8.50
N LYS A 422 15.78 6.28 8.67
CA LYS A 422 16.91 6.71 7.84
C LYS A 422 16.72 6.32 6.37
N HIS A 423 16.26 5.10 6.10
CA HIS A 423 15.93 4.60 4.76
C HIS A 423 14.85 5.45 4.11
N ILE A 424 13.73 5.70 4.79
CA ILE A 424 12.65 6.55 4.29
C ILE A 424 13.17 7.95 3.95
N TYR A 425 13.95 8.54 4.85
CA TYR A 425 14.49 9.89 4.62
C TYR A 425 15.44 9.93 3.41
N ASP A 426 16.45 9.05 3.39
CA ASP A 426 17.54 9.09 2.42
C ASP A 426 17.14 8.54 1.04
N ASN A 427 16.30 7.49 1.00
CA ASN A 427 15.99 6.74 -0.22
C ASN A 427 14.59 7.06 -0.79
N ILE A 428 13.72 7.74 -0.05
CA ILE A 428 12.37 8.10 -0.53
C ILE A 428 12.12 9.60 -0.47
N HIS A 429 12.20 10.21 0.73
CA HIS A 429 11.90 11.63 0.92
C HIS A 429 12.87 12.55 0.15
N VAL A 430 14.19 12.29 0.21
CA VAL A 430 15.18 13.08 -0.57
C VAL A 430 14.95 12.94 -2.09
N PRO A 431 14.80 11.74 -2.66
CA PRO A 431 14.43 11.57 -4.07
C PRO A 431 13.11 12.23 -4.45
N LEU A 432 12.06 12.09 -3.62
CA LEU A 432 10.77 12.76 -3.82
C LEU A 432 10.94 14.28 -3.89
N ASN A 433 11.70 14.88 -2.96
CA ASN A 433 11.99 16.31 -2.99
C ASN A 433 12.75 16.73 -4.25
N ASN A 434 13.61 15.88 -4.81
CA ASN A 434 14.25 16.17 -6.10
C ASN A 434 13.25 16.16 -7.25
N VAL A 435 12.28 15.23 -7.26
CA VAL A 435 11.19 15.20 -8.25
C VAL A 435 10.32 16.46 -8.11
N LEU A 436 9.90 16.80 -6.90
CA LEU A 436 9.13 18.02 -6.62
C LEU A 436 9.90 19.28 -7.03
N ALA A 437 11.21 19.30 -6.85
CA ALA A 437 12.07 20.41 -7.26
C ALA A 437 12.15 20.59 -8.77
N LYS A 438 12.11 19.49 -9.54
CA LYS A 438 12.00 19.53 -11.02
C LYS A 438 10.65 20.11 -11.44
N ILE A 439 9.55 19.62 -10.85
CA ILE A 439 8.19 20.15 -11.08
C ILE A 439 8.13 21.66 -10.78
N ALA A 440 8.82 22.13 -9.75
CA ALA A 440 8.89 23.54 -9.37
C ALA A 440 9.82 24.40 -10.24
N GLY A 441 10.25 23.92 -11.40
CA GLY A 441 11.13 24.64 -12.34
C GLY A 441 12.62 24.47 -12.04
N ASP A 442 13.05 23.25 -11.78
CA ASP A 442 14.45 22.85 -11.53
C ASP A 442 15.15 23.59 -10.39
N ILE A 443 14.54 23.59 -9.20
CA ILE A 443 15.17 24.14 -7.99
C ILE A 443 16.38 23.27 -7.61
N PRO A 444 17.62 23.80 -7.59
CA PRO A 444 18.82 22.96 -7.43
C PRO A 444 19.08 22.66 -5.96
N LEU A 445 18.56 21.54 -5.42
CA LEU A 445 18.73 21.11 -4.02
C LEU A 445 20.17 20.68 -3.66
N GLN A 446 21.14 21.59 -3.79
CA GLN A 446 22.56 21.33 -3.55
C GLN A 446 22.93 21.60 -2.09
N GLU A 447 23.84 20.82 -1.52
CA GLU A 447 24.27 20.95 -0.11
C GLU A 447 24.69 22.38 0.28
N ALA A 448 25.43 23.07 -0.60
CA ALA A 448 25.92 24.43 -0.34
C ALA A 448 24.82 25.50 -0.27
N THR A 449 23.65 25.23 -0.87
CA THR A 449 22.52 26.17 -0.97
C THR A 449 21.21 25.60 -0.43
N TYR A 450 21.26 24.38 0.13
CA TYR A 450 20.10 23.58 0.53
C TYR A 450 19.10 24.37 1.36
N THR A 451 19.54 25.10 2.39
CA THR A 451 18.65 25.92 3.23
C THR A 451 17.84 26.92 2.40
N ARG A 452 18.46 27.63 1.44
CA ARG A 452 17.74 28.58 0.57
C ARG A 452 16.82 27.84 -0.41
N ASP A 453 17.28 26.74 -0.97
CA ASP A 453 16.59 26.04 -2.04
C ASP A 453 15.38 25.28 -1.50
N ILE A 454 15.52 24.59 -0.36
CA ILE A 454 14.41 23.91 0.32
C ILE A 454 13.33 24.88 0.79
N LYS A 455 13.72 26.10 1.21
CA LYS A 455 12.77 27.18 1.51
C LYS A 455 11.96 27.59 0.28
N SER A 456 12.63 27.64 -0.87
CA SER A 456 12.00 28.05 -2.13
C SER A 456 11.03 26.96 -2.61
N LEU A 457 11.44 25.69 -2.52
CA LEU A 457 10.59 24.54 -2.79
C LEU A 457 9.35 24.52 -1.90
N ARG A 458 9.55 24.63 -0.58
CA ARG A 458 8.49 24.76 0.41
C ARG A 458 7.51 25.88 0.06
N SER A 459 8.03 27.08 -0.25
CA SER A 459 7.19 28.24 -0.55
C SER A 459 6.36 28.06 -1.83
N TYR A 460 6.87 27.27 -2.79
CA TYR A 460 6.14 26.93 -4.02
C TYR A 460 4.93 26.04 -3.70
N PHE A 461 5.15 24.95 -2.97
CA PHE A 461 4.09 23.98 -2.65
C PHE A 461 3.13 24.46 -1.55
N ASP A 462 3.57 25.32 -0.61
CA ASP A 462 2.67 25.99 0.36
C ASP A 462 1.52 26.77 -0.33
N ASN A 463 1.69 27.15 -1.59
CA ASN A 463 0.70 27.91 -2.36
C ASN A 463 0.14 27.13 -3.56
N LYS A 464 0.52 25.85 -3.72
CA LYS A 464 0.08 24.98 -4.80
C LYS A 464 -0.85 23.93 -4.23
N ASP A 465 -1.98 23.71 -4.89
CA ASP A 465 -2.83 22.57 -4.56
C ASP A 465 -2.17 21.31 -5.15
N PHE A 466 -1.43 20.58 -4.32
CA PHE A 466 -0.67 19.41 -4.74
C PHE A 466 -0.98 18.22 -3.83
N SER A 467 -1.32 17.10 -4.47
CA SER A 467 -1.66 15.86 -3.77
C SER A 467 -0.67 14.75 -4.09
N ILE A 468 -0.32 13.97 -3.07
CA ILE A 468 0.53 12.80 -3.15
C ILE A 468 -0.28 11.58 -2.71
N ALA A 469 -0.50 10.65 -3.63
CA ALA A 469 -1.11 9.36 -3.32
C ALA A 469 -0.03 8.30 -3.10
N LEU A 470 -0.15 7.51 -2.04
CA LEU A 470 0.69 6.35 -1.77
C LEU A 470 -0.09 5.09 -2.16
N VAL A 471 0.40 4.35 -3.14
CA VAL A 471 -0.20 3.09 -3.60
C VAL A 471 0.76 1.95 -3.28
N GLY A 472 0.53 1.29 -2.15
CA GLY A 472 1.37 0.23 -1.63
C GLY A 472 1.23 0.09 -0.11
N ASP A 473 1.60 -1.07 0.41
CA ASP A 473 1.57 -1.35 1.85
C ASP A 473 2.80 -0.74 2.58
N PRO A 474 2.83 -0.79 3.93
CA PRO A 474 3.99 -0.34 4.69
C PRO A 474 5.28 -1.15 4.48
N THR A 475 5.24 -2.33 3.87
CA THR A 475 6.45 -3.11 3.54
C THR A 475 7.20 -2.47 2.38
N VAL A 476 6.46 -2.11 1.33
CA VAL A 476 7.02 -1.59 0.07
C VAL A 476 7.07 -0.06 0.02
N LEU A 477 6.19 0.62 0.77
CA LEU A 477 6.17 2.06 1.01
C LEU A 477 6.10 2.35 2.52
N PRO A 478 7.25 2.31 3.23
CA PRO A 478 7.29 2.29 4.69
C PRO A 478 6.94 3.61 5.37
N GLN A 479 6.21 3.52 6.48
CA GLN A 479 5.76 4.68 7.25
C GLN A 479 6.87 5.17 8.20
N TYR A 480 6.99 6.49 8.35
CA TYR A 480 7.95 7.09 9.28
C TYR A 480 7.44 6.94 10.71
N THR A 481 8.25 6.39 11.60
CA THR A 481 7.83 6.10 12.97
C THR A 481 8.33 7.18 13.92
N TYR A 482 7.40 7.91 14.53
CA TYR A 482 7.70 8.97 15.50
C TYR A 482 7.63 8.45 16.94
N GLN A 483 8.48 8.98 17.81
CA GLN A 483 8.43 8.70 19.24
C GLN A 483 7.07 9.10 19.81
N ASN A 484 6.48 8.23 20.62
CA ASN A 484 5.25 8.52 21.33
C ASN A 484 5.42 8.26 22.83
N HIS A 485 4.90 9.15 23.67
CA HIS A 485 4.87 8.97 25.12
C HIS A 485 3.91 7.87 25.60
N MET A 486 2.88 7.54 24.82
CA MET A 486 1.90 6.47 25.12
C MET A 486 2.36 5.12 24.57
N GLU A 487 3.00 5.15 23.41
CA GLU A 487 3.57 3.99 22.71
C GLU A 487 5.06 4.24 22.50
N PRO A 488 5.84 4.25 23.60
CA PRO A 488 7.29 4.35 23.53
C PRO A 488 7.91 3.26 22.65
N PHE A 489 9.05 3.56 22.04
CA PHE A 489 9.98 2.57 21.51
C PHE A 489 11.42 2.89 21.93
N GLY A 490 12.22 1.83 22.10
CA GLY A 490 13.59 1.88 22.59
C GLY A 490 13.70 2.23 24.07
N ASP A 491 14.94 2.45 24.52
CA ASP A 491 15.28 2.95 25.87
C ASP A 491 15.17 4.49 25.89
N ILE A 492 14.06 5.01 26.42
CA ILE A 492 13.77 6.46 26.37
C ILE A 492 14.48 7.21 27.50
N ASP A 493 14.61 6.58 28.67
CA ASP A 493 15.17 7.22 29.85
C ASP A 493 16.68 6.96 30.05
N GLY A 494 17.26 6.08 29.23
CA GLY A 494 18.68 5.78 29.15
C GLY A 494 19.17 4.85 30.27
N ASP A 495 18.28 4.09 30.90
CA ASP A 495 18.62 3.18 31.99
C ASP A 495 19.10 1.79 31.51
N GLY A 496 19.05 1.56 30.20
CA GLY A 496 19.43 0.32 29.53
C GLY A 496 18.30 -0.71 29.45
N ILE A 497 17.06 -0.34 29.78
CA ILE A 497 15.86 -1.16 29.65
C ILE A 497 15.08 -0.71 28.41
N ASP A 498 14.60 -1.66 27.63
CA ASP A 498 13.71 -1.37 26.49
C ASP A 498 12.32 -0.97 27.01
N ASP A 499 11.92 0.29 26.80
CA ASP A 499 10.61 0.82 27.19
C ASP A 499 9.53 0.53 26.13
N THR A 500 9.84 -0.22 25.07
CA THR A 500 8.92 -0.42 23.94
C THR A 500 7.59 -1.04 24.35
N ALA A 501 6.48 -0.41 23.93
CA ALA A 501 5.13 -0.89 24.18
C ALA A 501 4.67 -1.91 23.11
N TYR A 502 5.21 -3.14 23.14
CA TYR A 502 4.88 -4.18 22.15
C TYR A 502 3.41 -4.60 22.19
N GLY A 503 2.79 -4.68 23.37
CA GLY A 503 1.39 -5.06 23.57
C GLY A 503 0.34 -4.04 23.08
N MET A 504 0.76 -2.95 22.44
CA MET A 504 -0.09 -1.89 21.87
C MET A 504 0.09 -1.78 20.33
N GLY A 505 0.39 -2.89 19.66
CA GLY A 505 0.65 -2.93 18.21
C GLY A 505 2.10 -2.58 17.82
N GLY A 506 3.03 -2.63 18.78
CA GLY A 506 4.43 -2.26 18.60
C GLY A 506 4.71 -0.77 18.81
N GLY A 507 5.91 -0.45 19.32
CA GLY A 507 6.24 0.90 19.76
C GLY A 507 6.31 1.94 18.64
N GLY A 508 6.11 3.20 19.03
CA GLY A 508 6.10 4.36 18.14
C GLY A 508 4.80 4.55 17.37
N THR A 509 4.65 5.73 16.77
CA THR A 509 3.50 6.07 15.95
C THR A 509 3.92 6.16 14.48
N PRO A 510 3.53 5.20 13.63
CA PRO A 510 3.79 5.25 12.21
C PRO A 510 2.96 6.36 11.55
N SER A 511 3.54 7.06 10.57
CA SER A 511 2.89 8.18 9.90
C SER A 511 3.42 8.38 8.48
N ASP A 512 2.52 8.81 7.59
CA ASP A 512 2.82 9.18 6.21
C ASP A 512 3.14 10.69 6.04
N VAL A 513 3.17 11.46 7.13
CA VAL A 513 3.42 12.93 7.11
C VAL A 513 4.72 13.30 6.39
N ILE A 514 5.75 12.46 6.51
CA ILE A 514 7.07 12.71 5.89
C ILE A 514 7.01 12.83 4.36
N TYR A 515 6.01 12.23 3.71
CA TYR A 515 5.85 12.27 2.26
C TYR A 515 5.28 13.62 1.79
N GLY A 516 4.54 14.32 2.65
CA GLY A 516 3.93 15.62 2.34
C GLY A 516 4.72 16.81 2.87
N ASN A 517 5.59 16.58 3.85
CA ASN A 517 6.48 17.56 4.46
C ASN A 517 7.75 17.72 3.61
N ILE A 518 8.06 18.94 3.17
CA ILE A 518 9.21 19.25 2.32
C ILE A 518 10.49 19.48 3.13
N ASP A 519 10.41 20.11 4.31
CA ASP A 519 11.58 20.56 5.07
C ASP A 519 11.71 19.98 6.49
N PRO A 520 11.49 18.66 6.70
CA PRO A 520 11.64 18.07 8.02
C PRO A 520 13.08 18.20 8.53
N VAL A 521 13.28 18.35 9.84
CA VAL A 521 14.63 18.27 10.41
C VAL A 521 15.16 16.86 10.21
N LYS A 522 16.31 16.76 9.52
CA LYS A 522 16.96 15.49 9.20
C LYS A 522 17.12 14.61 10.44
N TYR A 523 16.54 13.42 10.38
CA TYR A 523 16.61 12.38 11.43
C TYR A 523 16.01 12.83 12.78
N ASP A 524 15.06 13.77 12.77
CA ASP A 524 14.25 14.09 13.95
C ASP A 524 12.91 13.34 13.89
N TRP A 525 12.86 12.20 14.57
CA TRP A 525 11.65 11.42 14.80
C TRP A 525 11.17 11.55 16.25
N SER A 526 11.61 12.58 16.98
CA SER A 526 11.16 12.78 18.36
C SER A 526 9.67 13.11 18.42
N ASN A 527 9.08 12.99 19.60
CA ASN A 527 7.70 13.40 19.86
C ASN A 527 7.49 14.93 19.76
N LYS A 528 8.55 15.66 19.45
CA LYS A 528 8.61 17.12 19.25
C LYS A 528 9.28 17.46 17.92
N ALA A 529 9.31 16.52 16.97
CA ALA A 529 9.89 16.73 15.66
C ALA A 529 9.40 18.05 15.06
N GLN A 530 10.34 18.86 14.56
CA GLN A 530 10.08 20.16 13.96
C GLN A 530 10.51 20.15 12.49
N ASP A 531 10.14 21.20 11.76
CA ASP A 531 10.68 21.45 10.43
C ASP A 531 11.78 22.51 10.53
N ILE A 532 12.50 22.71 9.43
CA ILE A 532 13.55 23.72 9.35
C ILE A 532 12.95 25.13 9.53
N TYR A 533 11.73 25.36 9.05
CA TYR A 533 11.07 26.67 9.05
C TYR A 533 9.84 26.84 9.95
N THR A 534 9.35 25.76 10.57
CA THR A 534 8.16 25.78 11.45
C THR A 534 8.46 25.05 12.77
N ASN A 535 7.70 25.36 13.83
CA ASN A 535 7.90 24.71 15.14
C ASN A 535 7.15 23.37 15.29
N LEU A 536 6.35 22.99 14.27
CA LEU A 536 5.53 21.79 14.24
C LEU A 536 5.53 21.27 12.81
N PRO A 537 5.48 19.94 12.60
CA PRO A 537 5.44 19.37 11.25
C PRO A 537 4.31 19.98 10.44
N HIS A 538 4.66 20.52 9.29
CA HIS A 538 3.76 21.13 8.33
C HIS A 538 3.84 20.32 7.04
N MET A 539 2.68 19.95 6.51
CA MET A 539 2.59 19.26 5.23
C MET A 539 2.25 20.31 4.17
N GLU A 540 3.20 20.63 3.30
CA GLU A 540 2.94 21.47 2.13
C GLU A 540 2.04 20.76 1.11
N ASN A 541 2.11 19.42 1.06
CA ASN A 541 1.35 18.61 0.12
C ASN A 541 0.35 17.72 0.86
N VAL A 542 -0.84 17.55 0.30
CA VAL A 542 -1.84 16.61 0.84
C VAL A 542 -1.37 15.19 0.57
N VAL A 543 -1.40 14.32 1.58
CA VAL A 543 -1.00 12.90 1.44
C VAL A 543 -2.19 12.01 1.75
N GLY A 544 -2.43 11.02 0.88
CA GLY A 544 -3.39 9.94 1.12
C GLY A 544 -2.78 8.61 0.72
N ARG A 545 -3.07 7.54 1.48
CA ARG A 545 -2.66 6.18 1.14
C ARG A 545 -3.86 5.36 0.68
N ILE A 546 -3.73 4.70 -0.45
CA ILE A 546 -4.68 3.69 -0.93
C ILE A 546 -4.32 2.37 -0.25
N VAL A 547 -5.24 1.87 0.58
CA VAL A 547 -5.12 0.58 1.27
C VAL A 547 -6.34 -0.29 0.96
N GLY A 548 -6.08 -1.56 0.72
CA GLY A 548 -7.05 -2.63 0.50
C GLY A 548 -6.41 -3.95 0.87
N TRP A 549 -7.18 -5.03 0.99
CA TRP A 549 -6.60 -6.35 1.22
C TRP A 549 -5.66 -6.76 0.07
N ASP A 550 -6.08 -6.43 -1.15
CA ASP A 550 -5.36 -6.69 -2.39
C ASP A 550 -5.72 -5.62 -3.44
N ALA A 551 -5.28 -5.86 -4.68
CA ALA A 551 -5.61 -5.03 -5.83
C ALA A 551 -7.11 -4.94 -6.14
N GLN A 552 -7.92 -5.97 -5.80
CA GLN A 552 -9.37 -5.93 -6.03
C GLN A 552 -9.99 -4.85 -5.16
N ASP A 553 -9.74 -4.90 -3.85
CA ASP A 553 -10.25 -3.93 -2.88
C ASP A 553 -9.75 -2.51 -3.19
N ALA A 554 -8.47 -2.38 -3.53
CA ALA A 554 -7.88 -1.10 -3.93
C ALA A 554 -8.52 -0.53 -5.19
N SER A 555 -8.81 -1.36 -6.20
CA SER A 555 -9.52 -0.91 -7.42
C SER A 555 -10.90 -0.39 -7.09
N ALA A 556 -11.63 -1.09 -6.21
CA ALA A 556 -12.96 -0.65 -5.78
C ALA A 556 -12.93 0.69 -5.03
N LEU A 557 -11.91 0.92 -4.20
CA LEU A 557 -11.71 2.19 -3.51
C LEU A 557 -11.40 3.33 -4.48
N ILE A 558 -10.51 3.10 -5.45
CA ILE A 558 -10.14 4.08 -6.48
C ILE A 558 -11.37 4.44 -7.32
N LEU A 559 -12.10 3.44 -7.83
CA LEU A 559 -13.27 3.68 -8.67
C LEU A 559 -14.38 4.43 -7.95
N ARG A 560 -14.64 4.13 -6.67
CA ARG A 560 -15.59 4.91 -5.86
C ARG A 560 -15.18 6.37 -5.70
N SER A 561 -13.88 6.65 -5.73
CA SER A 561 -13.35 8.01 -5.59
C SER A 561 -13.39 8.75 -6.93
N VAL A 562 -12.92 8.12 -8.01
CA VAL A 562 -12.91 8.70 -9.37
C VAL A 562 -14.33 8.97 -9.88
N PHE A 563 -15.26 8.02 -9.67
CA PHE A 563 -16.64 8.12 -10.14
C PHE A 563 -17.61 8.56 -9.02
N TYR A 564 -17.11 9.18 -7.95
CA TYR A 564 -17.94 9.53 -6.79
C TYR A 564 -19.16 10.35 -7.18
N ASP A 565 -18.97 11.38 -8.02
CA ASP A 565 -20.05 12.27 -8.46
C ASP A 565 -21.18 11.50 -9.18
N GLY A 566 -20.84 10.59 -10.10
CA GLY A 566 -21.83 9.75 -10.78
C GLY A 566 -22.54 8.76 -9.84
N ILE A 567 -21.84 8.28 -8.81
CA ILE A 567 -22.44 7.42 -7.78
C ILE A 567 -23.47 8.22 -6.96
N ILE A 568 -23.09 9.41 -6.46
CA ILE A 568 -23.94 10.18 -5.55
C ILE A 568 -25.14 10.83 -6.22
N GLU A 569 -25.10 11.11 -7.53
CA GLU A 569 -26.24 11.63 -8.29
C GLU A 569 -27.46 10.71 -8.22
N ASN A 570 -27.24 9.41 -8.05
CA ASN A 570 -28.28 8.39 -7.97
C ASN A 570 -28.75 8.08 -6.54
N LEU A 571 -28.15 8.73 -5.53
CA LEU A 571 -28.52 8.57 -4.12
C LEU A 571 -29.57 9.61 -3.73
N ASP A 572 -30.45 9.23 -2.79
CA ASP A 572 -31.49 10.12 -2.27
C ASP A 572 -30.94 11.07 -1.19
N GLU A 573 -31.83 11.70 -0.42
CA GLU A 573 -31.47 12.62 0.68
C GLU A 573 -30.55 11.96 1.74
N TRP A 574 -30.40 10.63 1.74
CA TRP A 574 -29.40 9.91 2.55
C TRP A 574 -28.00 10.50 2.42
N LYS A 575 -27.61 10.90 1.20
CA LYS A 575 -26.27 11.42 0.91
C LYS A 575 -25.94 12.72 1.66
N ASP A 576 -26.98 13.43 2.10
CA ASP A 576 -26.90 14.72 2.77
C ASP A 576 -26.82 14.58 4.30
N ASN A 577 -26.78 13.35 4.84
CA ASN A 577 -26.69 13.09 6.29
C ASN A 577 -25.25 12.81 6.77
N PHE A 578 -24.93 13.31 7.96
CA PHE A 578 -23.65 13.12 8.65
C PHE A 578 -23.88 12.53 10.06
N GLY A 579 -23.37 11.32 10.31
CA GLY A 579 -23.43 10.64 11.60
C GLY A 579 -22.24 11.01 12.48
N ILE A 580 -22.52 11.54 13.67
CA ILE A 580 -21.51 11.89 14.67
C ILE A 580 -21.80 11.06 15.92
N LEU A 581 -21.11 9.94 16.04
CA LEU A 581 -21.14 9.03 17.17
C LEU A 581 -19.88 9.32 17.98
N ILE A 582 -20.00 9.66 19.26
CA ILE A 582 -18.83 9.88 20.10
C ILE A 582 -18.90 8.94 21.30
N GLY A 583 -17.97 7.98 21.34
CA GLY A 583 -17.81 7.04 22.43
C GLY A 583 -17.39 7.68 23.77
N ASP A 584 -17.47 6.89 24.83
CA ASP A 584 -17.17 7.30 26.21
C ASP A 584 -15.66 7.22 26.56
N GLY A 585 -14.80 6.74 25.66
CA GLY A 585 -13.38 6.42 25.88
C GLY A 585 -12.51 7.52 26.53
N VAL A 586 -12.84 8.79 26.28
CA VAL A 586 -12.13 9.95 26.86
C VAL A 586 -12.74 10.45 28.19
N ASP A 587 -13.99 10.11 28.49
CA ASP A 587 -14.74 10.60 29.67
C ASP A 587 -15.17 9.41 30.58
N HIS A 588 -14.22 8.75 31.25
CA HIS A 588 -14.52 7.63 32.18
C HIS A 588 -14.52 8.04 33.65
N GLN A 589 -15.64 7.93 34.37
CA GLN A 589 -15.66 8.08 35.83
C GLN A 589 -15.41 6.75 36.55
N LYS A 590 -14.40 6.65 37.42
CA LYS A 590 -14.28 5.52 38.36
C LYS A 590 -15.53 5.51 39.28
N PRO A 591 -16.31 4.41 39.36
CA PRO A 591 -17.51 4.38 40.20
C PRO A 591 -17.14 4.64 41.67
N TRP A 592 -17.76 5.66 42.27
CA TRP A 592 -17.44 6.12 43.63
C TRP A 592 -17.49 5.00 44.69
N LEU A 593 -18.38 4.01 44.50
CA LEU A 593 -18.56 2.87 45.39
C LEU A 593 -17.40 1.86 45.27
N ARG A 594 -16.90 1.63 44.05
CA ARG A 594 -15.72 0.80 43.77
C ARG A 594 -14.48 1.41 44.43
N LEU A 595 -14.33 2.73 44.34
CA LEU A 595 -13.25 3.48 44.99
C LEU A 595 -13.29 3.34 46.52
N LYS A 596 -14.47 3.38 47.13
CA LYS A 596 -14.62 3.17 48.59
C LYS A 596 -14.32 1.74 49.00
N LEU A 597 -14.66 0.75 48.18
CA LEU A 597 -14.32 -0.65 48.41
C LEU A 597 -12.81 -0.90 48.28
N GLU A 598 -12.18 -0.37 47.23
CA GLU A 598 -10.74 -0.47 46.98
C GLU A 598 -9.93 0.18 48.11
N ASN A 599 -10.32 1.39 48.54
CA ASN A 599 -9.68 2.10 49.66
C ASN A 599 -9.96 1.45 51.04
N ALA A 600 -11.11 0.81 51.23
CA ALA A 600 -11.47 0.19 52.51
C ALA A 600 -10.87 -1.22 52.68
N LEU A 601 -10.60 -1.94 51.59
CA LEU A 601 -10.24 -3.35 51.67
C LEU A 601 -8.74 -3.64 51.70
N HIS A 602 -7.84 -2.80 51.13
CA HIS A 602 -6.39 -3.05 50.99
C HIS A 602 -5.96 -4.43 50.40
N LEU A 603 -6.92 -5.33 50.16
CA LEU A 603 -6.77 -6.72 49.73
C LEU A 603 -6.34 -6.78 48.27
N PHE A 604 -6.78 -5.80 47.47
CA PHE A 604 -6.42 -5.67 46.06
C PHE A 604 -4.96 -5.25 45.86
N THR A 605 -4.34 -4.53 46.79
CA THR A 605 -2.91 -4.18 46.71
C THR A 605 -2.04 -5.43 46.89
N ALA A 606 -2.46 -6.36 47.75
CA ALA A 606 -1.79 -7.65 47.92
C ALA A 606 -1.98 -8.56 46.70
N ILE A 607 -3.16 -8.56 46.07
CA ILE A 607 -3.43 -9.29 44.83
C ILE A 607 -2.67 -8.66 43.65
N LYS A 608 -2.60 -7.33 43.56
CA LYS A 608 -1.84 -6.57 42.55
C LYS A 608 -0.37 -6.93 42.54
N ASN A 609 0.28 -7.03 43.71
CA ASN A 609 1.69 -7.43 43.82
C ASN A 609 1.99 -8.89 43.44
N VAL A 610 0.96 -9.75 43.42
CA VAL A 610 1.07 -11.16 43.02
C VAL A 610 0.68 -11.32 41.55
N ALA A 611 -0.37 -10.64 41.09
CA ALA A 611 -0.88 -10.65 39.73
C ALA A 611 0.01 -9.86 38.75
N SER A 612 0.71 -8.81 39.20
CA SER A 612 1.72 -8.11 38.40
C SER A 612 2.99 -8.96 38.15
N LYS A 613 3.08 -10.16 38.72
CA LYS A 613 4.17 -11.12 38.52
C LYS A 613 3.73 -12.35 37.73
N ILE A 614 2.48 -12.35 37.24
CA ILE A 614 1.91 -13.41 36.43
C ILE A 614 1.66 -12.80 35.04
N PRO A 615 2.37 -13.24 33.98
CA PRO A 615 2.34 -12.62 32.66
C PRO A 615 0.92 -12.44 32.11
N ALA A 616 0.07 -13.47 32.27
CA ALA A 616 -1.34 -13.44 31.84
C ALA A 616 -2.22 -12.40 32.56
N THR A 617 -1.79 -11.83 33.68
CA THR A 617 -2.58 -10.82 34.42
C THR A 617 -1.90 -9.46 34.54
N ALA A 618 -0.62 -9.33 34.16
CA ALA A 618 0.12 -8.07 34.21
C ALA A 618 -0.55 -6.92 33.43
N PRO A 619 -1.09 -7.13 32.21
CA PRO A 619 -1.80 -6.08 31.47
C PRO A 619 -3.04 -5.57 32.22
N LEU A 620 -3.83 -6.48 32.81
CA LEU A 620 -5.03 -6.17 33.59
C LEU A 620 -4.72 -5.31 34.84
N VAL A 621 -3.50 -5.42 35.39
CA VAL A 621 -3.09 -4.69 36.60
C VAL A 621 -2.67 -3.25 36.30
N HIS A 622 -2.17 -2.96 35.08
CA HIS A 622 -1.83 -1.62 34.62
C HIS A 622 -3.07 -0.73 34.42
N PHE A 623 -4.20 -1.29 33.96
CA PHE A 623 -5.48 -0.59 33.89
C PHE A 623 -6.14 -0.33 35.27
N MET A 624 -5.57 -0.89 36.34
CA MET A 624 -6.08 -0.80 37.71
C MET A 624 -5.19 0.08 38.60
N ASP A 625 -4.84 1.28 38.14
CA ASP A 625 -4.18 2.27 38.99
C ASP A 625 -5.20 3.00 39.88
N SER A 626 -5.21 2.69 41.17
CA SER A 626 -6.04 3.37 42.19
C SER A 626 -5.65 4.83 42.39
N ASN A 627 -4.40 5.19 42.09
CA ASN A 627 -3.83 6.54 42.22
C ASN A 627 -3.81 7.31 40.89
N GLY A 628 -4.13 6.65 39.77
CA GLY A 628 -4.15 7.25 38.44
C GLY A 628 -5.19 8.36 38.34
N PRO A 629 -4.98 9.35 37.44
CA PRO A 629 -5.78 10.56 37.36
C PRO A 629 -7.27 10.25 37.27
N TRP A 630 -8.07 11.08 37.94
CA TRP A 630 -9.51 11.10 37.74
C TRP A 630 -9.75 11.54 36.30
N LYS A 631 -10.20 10.62 35.43
CA LYS A 631 -10.90 11.04 34.22
C LYS A 631 -12.22 11.65 34.73
N HIS A 632 -12.25 12.97 34.82
CA HIS A 632 -13.50 13.71 35.04
C HIS A 632 -14.31 13.63 33.76
N GLU A 633 -15.64 13.68 33.84
CA GLU A 633 -16.44 14.05 32.69
C GLU A 633 -16.04 15.49 32.34
N THR A 634 -15.10 15.61 31.41
CA THR A 634 -14.53 16.90 31.00
C THR A 634 -15.49 17.63 30.07
N GLY A 635 -16.47 16.89 29.53
CA GLY A 635 -17.31 17.33 28.42
C GLY A 635 -16.54 17.37 27.10
N ALA A 636 -15.30 16.86 27.05
CA ALA A 636 -14.49 16.89 25.84
C ALA A 636 -15.17 16.15 24.69
N SER A 637 -15.71 14.95 24.91
CA SER A 637 -16.48 14.21 23.89
C SER A 637 -17.62 15.06 23.33
N LYS A 638 -18.40 15.68 24.21
CA LYS A 638 -19.53 16.52 23.84
C LYS A 638 -19.11 17.79 23.10
N ILE A 639 -18.08 18.48 23.58
CA ILE A 639 -17.58 19.72 22.96
C ILE A 639 -16.98 19.42 21.59
N SER A 640 -16.20 18.34 21.46
CA SER A 640 -15.63 17.91 20.18
C SER A 640 -16.73 17.53 19.19
N GLY A 641 -17.70 16.70 19.60
CA GLY A 641 -18.83 16.33 18.76
C GLY A 641 -19.67 17.53 18.30
N LEU A 642 -19.98 18.47 19.21
CA LEU A 642 -20.68 19.70 18.85
C LEU A 642 -19.87 20.60 17.93
N ARG A 643 -18.54 20.64 18.10
CA ARG A 643 -17.66 21.40 17.20
C ARG A 643 -17.60 20.77 15.82
N ILE A 644 -17.52 19.44 15.71
CA ILE A 644 -17.57 18.73 14.43
C ILE A 644 -18.91 19.01 13.74
N LYS A 645 -20.01 18.94 14.49
CA LYS A 645 -21.34 19.28 13.99
C LYS A 645 -21.40 20.68 13.39
N ASP A 646 -21.02 21.71 14.16
CA ASP A 646 -21.13 23.12 13.75
C ASP A 646 -20.08 23.55 12.72
N LYS A 647 -18.82 23.11 12.87
CA LYS A 647 -17.69 23.60 12.06
C LYS A 647 -17.36 22.74 10.84
N THR A 648 -17.84 21.50 10.81
CA THR A 648 -17.59 20.58 9.70
C THR A 648 -18.90 20.20 9.03
N ALA A 649 -19.76 19.43 9.70
CA ALA A 649 -20.94 18.85 9.05
C ALA A 649 -21.95 19.92 8.56
N GLU A 650 -22.50 20.73 9.46
CA GLU A 650 -23.50 21.75 9.10
C GLU A 650 -22.90 22.88 8.25
N ALA A 651 -21.62 23.22 8.48
CA ALA A 651 -20.90 24.21 7.67
C ALA A 651 -20.69 23.77 6.21
N MET A 652 -20.58 22.46 5.98
CA MET A 652 -20.50 21.85 4.65
C MET A 652 -21.88 21.53 4.05
N GLY A 653 -22.97 21.81 4.78
CA GLY A 653 -24.34 21.66 4.29
C GLY A 653 -25.01 20.33 4.64
N PHE A 654 -24.41 19.49 5.48
CA PHE A 654 -24.99 18.21 5.89
C PHE A 654 -26.00 18.34 7.04
N GLU A 655 -26.97 17.44 7.08
CA GLU A 655 -27.83 17.19 8.24
C GLU A 655 -27.11 16.28 9.25
N ALA A 656 -26.69 16.86 10.38
CA ALA A 656 -25.86 16.17 11.35
C ALA A 656 -26.68 15.47 12.46
N ASN A 657 -26.65 14.13 12.45
CA ASN A 657 -27.16 13.26 13.50
C ASN A 657 -26.08 13.04 14.56
N PHE A 658 -26.42 13.23 15.84
CA PHE A 658 -25.43 13.25 16.92
C PHE A 658 -25.85 12.33 18.07
N ALA A 659 -25.04 11.32 18.37
CA ALA A 659 -25.22 10.42 19.51
C ALA A 659 -24.00 10.46 20.43
N LEU A 660 -24.24 10.50 21.75
CA LEU A 660 -23.19 10.51 22.75
C LEU A 660 -23.17 9.22 23.57
N ASN A 661 -21.97 8.75 23.88
CA ASN A 661 -21.74 7.62 24.78
C ASN A 661 -22.52 6.37 24.32
N SER A 662 -23.37 5.83 25.19
CA SER A 662 -24.17 4.65 24.91
C SER A 662 -25.24 4.87 23.84
N GLU A 663 -25.68 6.10 23.56
CA GLU A 663 -26.59 6.38 22.44
C GLU A 663 -25.93 6.00 21.10
N GLY A 664 -24.60 6.11 21.00
CA GLY A 664 -23.84 5.77 19.81
C GLY A 664 -23.53 4.29 19.65
N MET A 665 -23.96 3.43 20.58
CA MET A 665 -23.82 1.98 20.42
C MET A 665 -24.54 1.51 19.14
N ILE A 666 -23.99 0.49 18.46
CA ILE A 666 -24.63 -0.05 17.26
C ILE A 666 -26.03 -0.57 17.61
N ASP A 667 -26.11 -1.48 18.59
CA ASP A 667 -27.36 -2.06 19.05
C ASP A 667 -27.52 -1.87 20.56
N GLY A 668 -28.71 -1.45 20.98
CA GLY A 668 -29.12 -1.44 22.38
C GLY A 668 -29.59 -2.82 22.83
N TYR A 669 -29.48 -3.09 24.13
CA TYR A 669 -29.92 -4.36 24.69
C TYR A 669 -31.45 -4.46 24.73
N SER A 670 -31.97 -5.60 24.28
CA SER A 670 -33.38 -5.96 24.44
C SER A 670 -33.76 -6.12 25.91
N GLU A 671 -35.05 -6.04 26.20
CA GLU A 671 -35.59 -6.29 27.55
C GLU A 671 -35.17 -7.64 28.14
N SER A 672 -35.10 -8.68 27.30
CA SER A 672 -34.64 -10.02 27.70
C SER A 672 -33.16 -10.04 28.09
N GLU A 673 -32.30 -9.36 27.34
CA GLU A 673 -30.86 -9.32 27.61
C GLU A 673 -30.56 -8.47 28.85
N LEU A 674 -31.29 -7.36 29.03
CA LEU A 674 -31.20 -6.55 30.25
C LEU A 674 -31.61 -7.36 31.49
N ASP A 675 -32.61 -8.24 31.38
CA ASP A 675 -33.01 -9.14 32.45
C ASP A 675 -31.95 -10.22 32.72
N ASP A 676 -31.34 -10.80 31.68
CA ASP A 676 -30.25 -11.75 31.82
C ASP A 676 -29.01 -11.15 32.51
N LEU A 677 -28.59 -9.95 32.09
CA LEU A 677 -27.52 -9.17 32.72
C LEU A 677 -27.75 -8.95 34.22
N LYS A 678 -29.02 -8.84 34.64
CA LYS A 678 -29.37 -8.72 36.06
C LYS A 678 -29.14 -10.04 36.77
N SER A 679 -29.43 -11.18 36.13
CA SER A 679 -29.29 -12.49 36.76
C SER A 679 -27.85 -12.96 36.92
N LYS A 680 -26.90 -12.44 36.12
CA LYS A 680 -25.52 -12.95 36.04
C LYS A 680 -24.74 -12.93 37.35
N ASN A 681 -24.86 -11.93 38.22
CA ASN A 681 -24.18 -11.95 39.52
C ASN A 681 -24.91 -11.18 40.63
N ILE A 682 -24.49 -11.39 41.88
CA ILE A 682 -25.12 -10.80 43.07
C ILE A 682 -24.99 -9.27 43.09
N ILE A 683 -23.91 -8.72 42.54
CA ILE A 683 -23.65 -7.27 42.50
C ILE A 683 -24.62 -6.59 41.52
N SER A 684 -24.80 -7.14 40.32
CA SER A 684 -25.77 -6.63 39.35
C SER A 684 -27.21 -6.77 39.85
N LYS A 685 -27.55 -7.84 40.58
CA LYS A 685 -28.86 -7.99 41.25
C LYS A 685 -29.14 -6.92 42.30
N LEU A 686 -28.15 -6.53 43.08
CA LEU A 686 -28.30 -5.64 44.23
C LEU A 686 -28.22 -4.15 43.86
N PHE A 687 -27.37 -3.79 42.90
CA PHE A 687 -27.00 -2.39 42.67
C PHE A 687 -27.44 -1.82 41.32
N MET A 688 -27.88 -2.65 40.37
CA MET A 688 -28.33 -2.17 39.06
C MET A 688 -29.85 -2.27 38.92
N LYS A 689 -30.55 -1.12 38.96
CA LYS A 689 -31.99 -1.09 38.72
C LYS A 689 -32.30 -1.30 37.24
N LYS A 690 -33.41 -1.97 36.96
CA LYS A 690 -33.85 -2.27 35.59
C LYS A 690 -34.13 -0.99 34.77
N GLY A 691 -34.78 -0.01 35.39
CA GLY A 691 -35.08 1.29 34.76
C GLY A 691 -33.82 2.04 34.34
N ASP A 692 -32.84 2.16 35.25
CA ASP A 692 -31.58 2.88 35.01
C ASP A 692 -30.82 2.29 33.81
N ARG A 693 -30.78 0.95 33.66
CA ARG A 693 -30.13 0.28 32.52
C ARG A 693 -30.87 0.50 31.21
N ARG A 694 -32.20 0.40 31.22
CA ARG A 694 -33.02 0.67 30.04
C ARG A 694 -32.81 2.10 29.53
N SER A 695 -32.71 3.07 30.45
CA SER A 695 -32.44 4.47 30.09
C SER A 695 -31.00 4.75 29.67
N LEU A 696 -30.06 3.81 29.88
CA LEU A 696 -28.65 3.98 29.54
C LEU A 696 -28.28 3.22 28.26
N ILE A 697 -28.68 1.96 28.12
CA ILE A 697 -28.20 1.03 27.09
C ILE A 697 -29.33 0.20 26.46
N GLY A 698 -30.59 0.59 26.66
CA GLY A 698 -31.73 -0.11 26.06
C GLY A 698 -31.92 0.25 24.58
N ASP A 699 -32.50 -0.66 23.81
CA ASP A 699 -32.86 -0.48 22.39
C ASP A 699 -33.57 0.85 22.08
N ASN A 700 -34.35 1.37 23.03
CA ASN A 700 -35.11 2.60 22.87
C ASN A 700 -34.33 3.91 23.09
N VAL A 701 -33.03 3.83 23.41
CA VAL A 701 -32.14 4.99 23.65
C VAL A 701 -30.89 4.94 22.76
N VAL A 702 -30.63 3.79 22.15
CA VAL A 702 -29.48 3.56 21.29
C VAL A 702 -29.86 3.85 19.84
N HIS A 703 -29.05 4.66 19.16
CA HIS A 703 -29.29 5.17 17.81
C HIS A 703 -28.11 4.90 16.86
N GLY A 704 -27.03 4.26 17.31
CA GLY A 704 -25.82 4.10 16.50
C GLY A 704 -26.08 3.40 15.17
N ARG A 705 -26.79 2.25 15.14
CA ARG A 705 -27.15 1.60 13.87
C ARG A 705 -27.95 2.50 12.94
N GLU A 706 -28.99 3.16 13.47
CA GLU A 706 -29.84 4.08 12.71
C GLU A 706 -29.00 5.19 12.06
N TYR A 707 -28.08 5.78 12.82
CA TYR A 707 -27.21 6.86 12.33
C TYR A 707 -26.12 6.36 11.38
N MET A 708 -25.56 5.17 11.59
CA MET A 708 -24.58 4.57 10.68
C MET A 708 -25.22 4.18 9.35
N GLU A 709 -26.39 3.53 9.36
CA GLU A 709 -27.09 3.12 8.14
C GLU A 709 -27.73 4.32 7.42
N GLY A 710 -28.09 5.37 8.17
CA GLY A 710 -28.75 6.58 7.64
C GLY A 710 -27.83 7.72 7.20
N SER A 711 -26.49 7.59 7.33
CA SER A 711 -25.55 8.68 7.03
C SER A 711 -24.52 8.31 5.98
N ASN A 712 -24.18 9.27 5.12
CA ASN A 712 -23.14 9.16 4.10
C ASN A 712 -21.74 9.26 4.70
N TYR A 713 -21.56 10.18 5.65
CA TYR A 713 -20.33 10.34 6.41
C TYR A 713 -20.56 9.95 7.87
N ILE A 714 -19.58 9.26 8.46
CA ILE A 714 -19.63 8.84 9.86
C ILE A 714 -18.31 9.21 10.53
N ILE A 715 -18.40 9.88 11.68
CA ILE A 715 -17.35 9.95 12.68
C ILE A 715 -17.85 9.14 13.88
N ALA A 716 -17.07 8.15 14.33
CA ALA A 716 -17.43 7.22 15.40
C ALA A 716 -16.32 7.08 16.45
#